data_AF-A0AAW1TLN5-F1
#
_entry.id   AF-A0AAW1TLN5-F1
#
_cell.length_a   1.000
_cell.length_b   1.000
_cell.length_c   1.000
_cell.angle_alpha   90.00
_cell.angle_beta   90.00
_cell.angle_gamma   90.00
#
_symmetry.space_group_name_H-M   'P 1'
#
loop_
_entity.id
_entity.type
_entity.pdbx_description
1 polymer ?
#
loop_
_entity_poly.entity_id
_entity_poly.type
_entity_poly.pdbx_seq_one_letter_code
_entity_poly.pdbx_strand_id
1 'polypeptide(L)'
;MFTPFEYAVLSTIIANCVVLALEEHLPHSDKTNLAQKLEAVEVYFLGIFCVEASLKILALGFVLHRGSYLRNVWNIMDFFVVITGFLSMLPQEDIMDLRTLRAIRVLRPLKLVSGIPSLQVVLKSIIKAMAPLLQIGLLVLFAIVIFAIIGLEFYSGALHRTCYSLYDIDQVVKEGEVEVPCNTDNETLAINQGSNWCRDGNSVCLERWQGPNSGITSFDNIGYAMLTVFQCITMEGWTNILYQMNDAVGSMCNWMYFVPLIVLGSFFMLNLVLGVLSGEFAKEREKVENRQEFLKLRRQKELERELYGYVQWICKAEEVILAEERTTEEEKMHIMEARRRAAKKKKLKKMGKSKSTDTEEEEQEEDIGDDGFGKSSYLKSRVQGQSGCARFWRAEKRFRFAIRHLVKSQGFYWFVIVLVFFNTICVAIEYHGQPQFLTDFLYIAEYVFLGLFLTEMFVKIYALGPRIYFESAFNRFDCVVITGSIFEVIWSEVKGGSFGLSVLRALRLLRIFKVTKYWSSLRNLVISLLNSMRSIISLLFLLFLFILIFALLGMQLFGGEFNFEGGTPPTNFNTFAIALLTVFQILTGEDWNEVMYHGIVALGGPRDGGMIYSLYFIVLMLFGNYTLLNVFLAIAVDNLANAQELTAAEEEQAEENKEKQAQELEKEMEALQGDIGSNQRIDIPSSPVRRKKKKEEKPPEEEEEIIGPKPMLPYSSMFIFSPTNPIRRGAHWVVNLRYFDFFIMIVICLSSMALAAEDPINENSFRNHILDQFDYAFTCVFAVEMFLKIIDLGIILHPGSYLREFWNIMDAVVVICALCSIVFDLIYSEKSAASANLSTMKSLRVLRVLRPLKTIKRVPKLKAVFDCLVNSLKNVINILIVYILFQFIFAVIAVQLFNGKFFYCTDKSKITQATCQGNYFVFDDDSEVPRVEPRVWGPQSFYYDNVPLAMLTLFAVQTGEGWPQVLQNSMAATYIDQGPIQNYRIEMSIFYIIYFIVFPFFFVNIFVALIIITFQEQGEVELQSGEIDKNQKSCIDFTIQARPLERYMPNKRKSFKYKIWRVVVSTPFEYFIMLLIVFNTLLLMMKYHESPPLMSNILAAMNIIFTFLFLCETVLKLIAFGIKNFFKDPWNTFDFVTVIGSIVDAMVVEFGENSINVGFLRLFRAARLIKLLRQGYTIRILLWTFVQSFKALPYVCLLIAMLFFIYAIIGMQVFGNIKEIPGRI
;
A
#
# COMPACT_ATOMS: atom_id res chain seq x y z
N MET A 1 -7.86 33.79 28.50
CA MET A 1 -7.22 34.70 27.52
C MET A 1 -8.30 35.22 26.59
N PHE A 2 -8.20 36.46 26.11
CA PHE A 2 -9.17 37.03 25.19
C PHE A 2 -9.11 36.30 23.84
N THR A 3 -10.21 35.70 23.38
CA THR A 3 -10.29 34.97 22.10
C THR A 3 -9.79 35.76 20.88
N PRO A 4 -9.97 37.10 20.77
CA PRO A 4 -9.41 37.87 19.66
C PRO A 4 -7.88 37.92 19.65
N PHE A 5 -7.23 37.88 20.81
CA PHE A 5 -5.76 37.90 20.92
C PHE A 5 -5.16 36.61 20.35
N GLU A 6 -5.77 35.46 20.64
CA GLU A 6 -5.34 34.17 20.09
C GLU A 6 -5.48 34.12 18.56
N TYR A 7 -6.59 34.60 18.01
CA TYR A 7 -6.77 34.69 16.55
C TYR A 7 -5.82 35.69 15.89
N ALA A 8 -5.48 36.80 16.56
CA ALA A 8 -4.51 37.78 16.06
C ALA A 8 -3.09 37.19 16.00
N VAL A 9 -2.66 36.50 17.06
CA VAL A 9 -1.35 35.80 17.08
C VAL A 9 -1.32 34.70 16.02
N LEU A 10 -2.38 33.89 15.90
CA LEU A 10 -2.49 32.85 14.88
C LEU A 10 -2.39 33.43 13.47
N SER A 11 -3.10 34.52 13.19
CA SER A 11 -3.04 35.21 11.89
C SER A 11 -1.64 35.77 11.60
N THR A 12 -0.95 36.26 12.63
CA THR A 12 0.43 36.75 12.52
C THR A 12 1.40 35.61 12.19
N ILE A 13 1.23 34.44 12.81
CA ILE A 13 2.05 33.25 12.50
C ILE A 13 1.82 32.83 11.05
N ILE A 14 0.57 32.75 10.59
CA ILE A 14 0.25 32.41 9.19
C ILE A 14 0.88 33.43 8.23
N ALA A 15 0.75 34.73 8.50
CA ALA A 15 1.36 35.78 7.68
C ALA A 15 2.89 35.64 7.63
N ASN A 16 3.55 35.30 8.75
CA ASN A 16 4.99 35.08 8.76
C ASN A 16 5.39 33.84 7.94
N CYS A 17 4.61 32.75 8.00
CA CYS A 17 4.84 31.57 7.18
C CYS A 17 4.72 31.89 5.68
N VAL A 18 3.73 32.71 5.29
CA VAL A 18 3.57 33.17 3.90
C VAL A 18 4.77 34.00 3.44
N VAL A 19 5.29 34.88 4.29
CA VAL A 19 6.49 35.68 3.97
C VAL A 19 7.71 34.79 3.75
N LEU A 20 7.93 33.78 4.60
CA LEU A 20 9.01 32.80 4.41
C LEU A 20 8.84 31.98 3.11
N ALA A 21 7.61 31.65 2.73
CA ALA A 21 7.32 30.91 1.51
C ALA A 21 7.46 31.75 0.22
N LEU A 22 7.39 33.08 0.30
CA LEU A 22 7.57 33.98 -0.84
C LEU A 22 9.04 34.34 -1.09
N GLU A 23 9.96 33.94 -0.20
CA GLU A 23 11.39 34.17 -0.35
C GLU A 23 11.97 33.25 -1.45
N GLU A 24 12.61 33.83 -2.46
CA GLU A 24 13.30 33.12 -3.53
C GLU A 24 14.81 33.18 -3.29
N HIS A 25 15.48 32.03 -3.34
CA HIS A 25 16.92 31.92 -3.11
C HIS A 25 17.65 31.80 -4.45
N LEU A 26 18.54 32.76 -4.72
CA LEU A 26 19.36 32.80 -5.93
C LEU A 26 20.80 32.35 -5.63
N PRO A 27 21.52 31.84 -6.65
CA PRO A 27 22.90 31.42 -6.50
C PRO A 27 23.82 32.58 -6.07
N HIS A 28 24.96 32.22 -5.47
CA HIS A 28 26.00 33.17 -5.03
C HIS A 28 25.50 34.26 -4.07
N SER A 29 24.46 33.96 -3.28
CA SER A 29 23.84 34.90 -2.32
C SER A 29 23.26 36.18 -2.94
N ASP A 30 22.89 36.13 -4.22
CA ASP A 30 22.14 37.23 -4.85
C ASP A 30 20.70 37.29 -4.32
N LYS A 31 20.05 38.45 -4.40
CA LYS A 31 18.71 38.69 -3.84
C LYS A 31 17.84 39.57 -4.75
N THR A 32 16.60 39.13 -4.96
CA THR A 32 15.60 39.96 -5.63
C THR A 32 15.16 41.14 -4.75
N ASN A 33 14.64 42.20 -5.38
CA ASN A 33 14.07 43.35 -4.66
C ASN A 33 12.91 42.93 -3.73
N LEU A 34 12.14 41.92 -4.13
CA LEU A 34 11.10 41.34 -3.28
C LEU A 34 11.71 40.66 -2.05
N ALA A 35 12.74 39.82 -2.22
CA ALA A 35 13.41 39.14 -1.11
C ALA A 35 13.98 40.12 -0.08
N GLN A 36 14.64 41.20 -0.54
CA GLN A 36 15.15 42.26 0.34
C GLN A 36 14.03 42.94 1.15
N LYS A 37 12.87 43.18 0.53
CA LYS A 37 11.70 43.74 1.22
C LYS A 37 11.12 42.75 2.23
N LEU A 38 11.06 41.46 1.89
CA LEU A 38 10.55 40.40 2.79
C LEU A 38 11.44 40.26 4.03
N GLU A 39 12.77 40.32 3.89
CA GLU A 39 13.71 40.32 5.02
C GLU A 39 13.47 41.51 5.96
N ALA A 40 13.22 42.71 5.41
CA ALA A 40 12.90 43.89 6.23
C ALA A 40 11.59 43.70 7.03
N VAL A 41 10.63 42.93 6.50
CA VAL A 41 9.36 42.63 7.18
C VAL A 41 9.58 41.69 8.39
N GLU A 42 10.64 40.87 8.40
CA GLU A 42 10.90 39.92 9.50
C GLU A 42 11.12 40.59 10.86
N VAL A 43 11.71 41.79 10.87
CA VAL A 43 11.94 42.58 12.08
C VAL A 43 10.61 42.89 12.79
N TYR A 44 9.56 43.19 12.03
CA TYR A 44 8.23 43.47 12.59
C TYR A 44 7.61 42.22 13.22
N PHE A 45 7.75 41.05 12.58
CA PHE A 45 7.26 39.79 13.15
C PHE A 45 8.00 39.43 14.44
N LEU A 46 9.33 39.60 14.48
CA LEU A 46 10.12 39.39 15.69
C LEU A 46 9.67 40.33 16.82
N GLY A 47 9.39 41.60 16.50
CA GLY A 47 8.84 42.57 17.45
C GLY A 47 7.50 42.13 18.06
N ILE A 48 6.56 41.64 17.23
CA ILE A 48 5.25 41.15 17.71
C ILE A 48 5.43 39.93 18.63
N PHE A 49 6.28 38.98 18.25
CA PHE A 49 6.53 37.79 19.07
C PHE A 49 7.27 38.11 20.38
N CYS A 50 8.12 39.13 20.39
CA CYS A 50 8.76 39.62 21.60
C CYS A 50 7.71 40.17 22.57
N VAL A 51 6.79 41.02 22.10
CA VAL A 51 5.70 41.56 22.92
C VAL A 51 4.81 40.44 23.45
N GLU A 52 4.44 39.47 22.61
CA GLU A 52 3.67 38.29 23.02
C GLU A 52 4.37 37.52 24.15
N ALA A 53 5.65 37.20 23.98
CA ALA A 53 6.45 36.48 24.97
C ALA A 53 6.60 37.27 26.27
N SER A 54 6.88 38.58 26.20
CA SER A 54 6.98 39.46 27.37
C SER A 54 5.67 39.53 28.15
N LEU A 55 4.53 39.69 27.46
CA LEU A 55 3.21 39.71 28.11
C LEU A 55 2.89 38.37 28.79
N LYS A 56 3.20 37.23 28.13
CA LYS A 56 3.03 35.89 28.71
C LYS A 56 3.94 35.68 29.93
N ILE A 57 5.19 36.13 29.89
CA ILE A 57 6.14 36.02 31.01
C ILE A 57 5.67 36.86 32.21
N LEU A 58 5.19 38.08 31.96
CA LEU A 58 4.64 38.96 33.01
C LEU A 58 3.39 38.36 33.66
N ALA A 59 2.50 37.76 32.86
CA ALA A 59 1.25 37.19 33.35
C ALA A 59 1.43 35.85 34.09
N LEU A 60 2.29 34.96 33.60
CA LEU A 60 2.46 33.59 34.12
C LEU A 60 3.62 33.45 35.13
N GLY A 61 4.51 34.45 35.20
CA GLY A 61 5.80 34.34 35.89
C GLY A 61 6.82 33.49 35.12
N PHE A 62 8.11 33.70 35.38
CA PHE A 62 9.17 33.14 34.54
C PHE A 62 9.40 31.63 34.74
N VAL A 63 9.76 31.18 35.95
CA VAL A 63 10.17 29.77 36.24
C VAL A 63 9.57 29.17 37.53
N LEU A 64 9.34 29.99 38.57
CA LEU A 64 9.17 29.52 39.95
C LEU A 64 7.84 28.78 40.22
N HIS A 65 6.74 29.12 39.55
CA HIS A 65 5.42 28.50 39.80
C HIS A 65 5.13 27.34 38.85
N ARG A 66 4.24 26.42 39.26
CA ARG A 66 3.83 25.26 38.42
C ARG A 66 3.15 25.67 37.10
N GLY A 67 2.55 26.87 37.04
CA GLY A 67 1.98 27.46 35.84
C GLY A 67 2.89 28.47 35.14
N SER A 68 4.18 28.55 35.50
CA SER A 68 5.11 29.53 34.93
C SER A 68 5.46 29.26 33.46
N TYR A 69 5.83 30.33 32.77
CA TYR A 69 6.04 30.37 31.33
C TYR A 69 6.96 29.25 30.82
N LEU A 70 8.18 29.12 31.36
CA LEU A 70 9.17 28.14 30.90
C LEU A 70 8.90 26.68 31.32
N ARG A 71 7.81 26.38 32.07
CA ARG A 71 7.43 24.99 32.34
C ARG A 71 6.53 24.40 31.26
N ASN A 72 5.95 25.23 30.41
CA ASN A 72 5.18 24.78 29.26
C ASN A 72 6.12 24.62 28.06
N VAL A 73 6.21 23.40 27.51
CA VAL A 73 7.07 23.06 26.36
C VAL A 73 6.85 24.00 25.17
N TRP A 74 5.60 24.41 24.93
CA TRP A 74 5.24 25.32 23.84
C TRP A 74 5.79 26.74 24.05
N ASN A 75 5.73 27.24 25.28
CA ASN A 75 6.29 28.55 25.62
C ASN A 75 7.83 28.53 25.61
N ILE A 76 8.47 27.40 25.92
CA ILE A 76 9.94 27.23 25.78
C ILE A 76 10.33 27.36 24.30
N MET A 77 9.59 26.71 23.40
CA MET A 77 9.81 26.83 21.96
C MET A 77 9.63 28.28 21.49
N ASP A 78 8.56 28.95 21.92
CA ASP A 78 8.30 30.35 21.61
C ASP A 78 9.45 31.26 22.07
N PHE A 79 9.98 31.01 23.27
CA PHE A 79 11.10 31.75 23.84
C PHE A 79 12.39 31.55 23.04
N PHE A 80 12.69 30.31 22.66
CA PHE A 80 13.88 29.96 21.90
C PHE A 80 13.87 30.61 20.50
N VAL A 81 12.71 30.61 19.84
CA VAL A 81 12.51 31.28 18.54
C VAL A 81 12.74 32.79 18.63
N VAL A 82 12.29 33.44 19.72
CA VAL A 82 12.52 34.88 19.93
C VAL A 82 14.00 35.16 20.19
N ILE A 83 14.66 34.38 21.06
CA ILE A 83 16.09 34.56 21.39
C ILE A 83 16.98 34.38 20.15
N THR A 84 16.78 33.30 19.40
CA THR A 84 17.56 33.02 18.20
C THR A 84 17.33 34.08 17.12
N GLY A 85 16.11 34.62 17.02
CA GLY A 85 15.82 35.80 16.19
C GLY A 85 16.66 37.02 16.56
N PHE A 86 16.79 37.35 17.85
CA PHE A 86 17.66 38.45 18.29
C PHE A 86 19.15 38.16 18.06
N LEU A 87 19.61 36.92 18.28
CA LEU A 87 21.00 36.53 18.02
C LEU A 87 21.38 36.71 16.54
N SER A 88 20.43 36.48 15.62
CA SER A 88 20.66 36.67 14.18
C SER A 88 20.82 38.13 13.74
N MET A 89 20.51 39.10 14.61
CA MET A 89 20.64 40.54 14.33
C MET A 89 21.99 41.13 14.80
N LEU A 90 22.81 40.37 15.54
CA LEU A 90 24.11 40.85 16.01
C LEU A 90 25.13 40.91 14.85
N PRO A 91 25.94 41.98 14.74
CA PRO A 91 26.93 42.12 13.67
C PRO A 91 28.02 41.04 13.76
N GLN A 92 28.44 40.53 12.59
CA GLN A 92 29.30 39.35 12.42
C GLN A 92 30.81 39.65 12.52
N GLU A 93 31.56 38.75 13.15
CA GLU A 93 32.98 38.47 12.85
C GLU A 93 33.09 37.07 12.20
N ASP A 94 34.03 36.90 11.27
CA ASP A 94 34.18 35.84 10.25
C ASP A 94 34.31 34.37 10.70
N ILE A 95 33.96 34.00 11.94
CA ILE A 95 34.31 32.69 12.53
C ILE A 95 33.15 31.68 12.52
N MET A 96 31.90 32.09 12.29
CA MET A 96 30.75 31.18 12.22
C MET A 96 29.81 31.49 11.06
N ASP A 97 29.52 30.46 10.24
CA ASP A 97 28.48 30.50 9.22
C ASP A 97 27.08 30.48 9.88
N LEU A 98 26.55 31.68 10.14
CA LEU A 98 25.25 31.89 10.79
C LEU A 98 24.06 31.53 9.87
N ARG A 99 24.26 31.00 8.66
CA ARG A 99 23.20 30.37 7.84
C ARG A 99 22.41 29.35 8.67
N THR A 100 23.12 28.58 9.49
CA THR A 100 22.55 27.60 10.42
C THR A 100 21.66 28.22 11.51
N LEU A 101 21.99 29.42 12.02
CA LEU A 101 21.15 30.14 12.98
C LEU A 101 19.93 30.79 12.31
N ARG A 102 20.07 31.26 11.07
CA ARG A 102 18.93 31.77 10.28
C ARG A 102 17.94 30.65 9.98
N ALA A 103 18.39 29.42 9.72
CA ALA A 103 17.53 28.26 9.52
C ALA A 103 16.59 27.97 10.72
N ILE A 104 16.94 28.38 11.94
CA ILE A 104 16.07 28.21 13.13
C ILE A 104 14.76 29.00 13.01
N ARG A 105 14.71 30.06 12.17
CA ARG A 105 13.46 30.81 11.89
C ARG A 105 12.37 29.95 11.27
N VAL A 106 12.75 28.83 10.63
CA VAL A 106 11.85 27.83 10.04
C VAL A 106 11.07 27.02 11.09
N LEU A 107 11.41 27.11 12.38
CA LEU A 107 10.61 26.47 13.44
C LEU A 107 9.36 27.28 13.83
N ARG A 108 9.21 28.53 13.36
CA ARG A 108 8.04 29.39 13.65
C ARG A 108 6.67 28.80 13.25
N PRO A 109 6.52 28.07 12.11
CA PRO A 109 5.26 27.39 11.78
C PRO A 109 4.81 26.37 12.83
N LEU A 110 5.70 25.80 13.66
CA LEU A 110 5.32 24.91 14.76
C LEU A 110 4.44 25.61 15.81
N LYS A 111 4.47 26.94 15.88
CA LYS A 111 3.54 27.71 16.71
C LYS A 111 2.07 27.54 16.29
N LEU A 112 1.79 27.13 15.04
CA LEU A 112 0.42 26.77 14.62
C LEU A 112 -0.12 25.59 15.44
N VAL A 113 0.75 24.65 15.85
CA VAL A 113 0.36 23.52 16.70
C VAL A 113 -0.01 23.99 18.10
N SER A 114 0.71 24.97 18.66
CA SER A 114 0.37 25.52 19.98
C SER A 114 -0.93 26.33 19.95
N GLY A 115 -1.28 26.96 18.82
CA GLY A 115 -2.53 27.70 18.64
C GLY A 115 -3.77 26.84 18.35
N ILE A 116 -3.63 25.62 17.83
CA ILE A 116 -4.75 24.76 17.40
C ILE A 116 -4.87 23.53 18.33
N PRO A 117 -5.89 23.47 19.21
CA PRO A 117 -6.03 22.40 20.21
C PRO A 117 -6.13 20.99 19.61
N SER A 118 -6.79 20.83 18.45
CA SER A 118 -6.90 19.53 17.79
C SER A 118 -5.53 18.98 17.39
N LEU A 119 -4.62 19.83 16.90
CA LEU A 119 -3.26 19.42 16.52
C LEU A 119 -2.42 18.98 17.72
N GLN A 120 -2.58 19.62 18.88
CA GLN A 120 -1.89 19.22 20.10
C GLN A 120 -2.27 17.79 20.53
N VAL A 121 -3.55 17.44 20.40
CA VAL A 121 -4.03 16.10 20.71
C VAL A 121 -3.43 15.08 19.75
N VAL A 122 -3.45 15.35 18.44
CA VAL A 122 -2.87 14.47 17.42
C VAL A 122 -1.36 14.28 17.64
N LEU A 123 -0.60 15.37 17.82
CA LEU A 123 0.84 15.29 18.04
C LEU A 123 1.20 14.52 19.31
N LYS A 124 0.45 14.73 20.41
CA LYS A 124 0.67 14.01 21.66
C LYS A 124 0.42 12.50 21.50
N SER A 125 -0.58 12.11 20.71
CA SER A 125 -0.84 10.71 20.37
C SER A 125 0.31 10.11 19.56
N ILE A 126 0.84 10.83 18.57
CA ILE A 126 2.01 10.40 17.78
C ILE A 126 3.23 10.21 18.68
N ILE A 127 3.60 11.20 19.50
CA ILE A 127 4.77 11.11 20.40
C ILE A 127 4.66 9.92 21.36
N LYS A 128 3.46 9.63 21.86
CA LYS A 128 3.22 8.47 22.73
C LYS A 128 3.45 7.14 21.99
N ALA A 129 3.08 7.05 20.71
CA ALA A 129 3.33 5.90 19.86
C ALA A 129 4.82 5.71 19.49
N MET A 130 5.65 6.75 19.61
CA MET A 130 7.08 6.70 19.28
C MET A 130 7.91 5.86 20.26
N ALA A 131 7.53 5.84 21.55
CA ALA A 131 8.30 5.15 22.59
C ALA A 131 8.55 3.64 22.33
N PRO A 132 7.54 2.82 21.98
CA PRO A 132 7.78 1.41 21.62
C PRO A 132 8.58 1.25 20.32
N LEU A 133 8.44 2.19 19.38
CA LEU A 133 9.19 2.17 18.12
C LEU A 133 10.67 2.48 18.28
N LEU A 134 11.06 3.25 19.29
CA LEU A 134 12.47 3.51 19.58
C LEU A 134 13.25 2.19 19.77
N GLN A 135 12.62 1.17 20.36
CA GLN A 135 13.23 -0.15 20.53
C GLN A 135 13.46 -0.87 19.20
N ILE A 136 12.53 -0.71 18.24
CA ILE A 136 12.67 -1.23 16.89
C ILE A 136 13.71 -0.43 16.11
N GLY A 137 13.69 0.90 16.21
CA GLY A 137 14.70 1.77 15.60
C GLY A 137 16.11 1.43 16.06
N LEU A 138 16.29 1.07 17.33
CA LEU A 138 17.56 0.55 17.84
C LEU A 138 17.97 -0.78 17.19
N LEU A 139 17.02 -1.68 16.95
CA LEU A 139 17.25 -2.94 16.24
C LEU A 139 17.61 -2.71 14.76
N VAL A 140 16.96 -1.75 14.09
CA VAL A 140 17.27 -1.33 12.71
C VAL A 140 18.67 -0.74 12.64
N LEU A 141 19.02 0.18 13.54
CA LEU A 141 20.37 0.76 13.62
C LEU A 141 21.42 -0.33 13.82
N PHE A 142 21.14 -1.31 14.69
CA PHE A 142 22.02 -2.44 14.91
C PHE A 142 22.20 -3.32 13.67
N ALA A 143 21.13 -3.55 12.90
CA ALA A 143 21.20 -4.27 11.63
C ALA A 143 22.00 -3.50 10.57
N ILE A 144 21.79 -2.18 10.43
CA ILE A 144 22.56 -1.30 9.55
C ILE A 144 24.06 -1.42 9.87
N VAL A 145 24.42 -1.33 11.15
CA VAL A 145 25.82 -1.44 11.59
C VAL A 145 26.41 -2.82 11.25
N ILE A 146 25.70 -3.92 11.47
CA ILE A 146 26.18 -5.26 11.10
C ILE A 146 26.46 -5.35 9.61
N PHE A 147 25.49 -4.98 8.77
CA PHE A 147 25.63 -5.08 7.32
C PHE A 147 26.65 -4.09 6.77
N ALA A 148 26.82 -2.91 7.38
CA ALA A 148 27.85 -1.95 7.01
C ALA A 148 29.25 -2.47 7.32
N ILE A 149 29.47 -3.09 8.49
CA ILE A 149 30.76 -3.72 8.83
C ILE A 149 31.05 -4.89 7.88
N ILE A 150 30.05 -5.71 7.57
CA ILE A 150 30.20 -6.82 6.62
C ILE A 150 30.54 -6.29 5.21
N GLY A 151 29.84 -5.26 4.75
CA GLY A 151 30.10 -4.61 3.46
C GLY A 151 31.49 -3.99 3.38
N LEU A 152 31.93 -3.27 4.43
CA LEU A 152 33.28 -2.74 4.57
C LEU A 152 34.37 -3.83 4.57
N GLU A 153 34.06 -5.04 5.05
CA GLU A 153 35.01 -6.16 5.03
C GLU A 153 35.14 -6.82 3.64
N PHE A 154 34.04 -6.86 2.88
CA PHE A 154 34.00 -7.48 1.55
C PHE A 154 34.37 -6.52 0.41
N TYR A 155 33.95 -5.27 0.48
CA TYR A 155 33.84 -4.38 -0.68
C TYR A 155 34.66 -3.09 -0.56
N SER A 156 35.43 -2.90 0.52
CA SER A 156 36.30 -1.73 0.69
C SER A 156 37.29 -1.62 -0.48
N GLY A 157 37.29 -0.46 -1.16
CA GLY A 157 38.14 -0.19 -2.31
C GLY A 157 37.71 -0.81 -3.64
N ALA A 158 36.57 -1.52 -3.69
CA ALA A 158 36.17 -2.23 -4.91
C ALA A 158 35.67 -1.30 -6.03
N LEU A 159 35.15 -0.12 -5.69
CA LEU A 159 34.46 0.79 -6.61
C LEU A 159 35.35 1.93 -7.14
N HIS A 160 36.67 1.77 -7.15
CA HIS A 160 37.62 2.79 -7.63
C HIS A 160 38.16 2.55 -9.05
N ARG A 161 37.66 1.53 -9.74
CA ARG A 161 38.08 1.17 -11.10
C ARG A 161 37.01 1.51 -12.13
N THR A 162 37.39 2.24 -13.18
CA THR A 162 36.56 2.51 -14.36
C THR A 162 37.42 2.54 -15.62
N CYS A 163 36.77 2.61 -16.78
CA CYS A 163 37.42 2.65 -18.08
C CYS A 163 37.88 4.07 -18.41
N TYR A 164 39.17 4.25 -18.68
CA TYR A 164 39.76 5.52 -19.13
C TYR A 164 40.16 5.44 -20.59
N SER A 165 40.10 6.55 -21.30
CA SER A 165 40.49 6.64 -22.72
C SER A 165 42.01 6.48 -22.88
N LEU A 166 42.44 5.76 -23.92
CA LEU A 166 43.86 5.66 -24.30
C LEU A 166 44.38 6.94 -24.96
N TYR A 167 43.48 7.81 -25.44
CA TYR A 167 43.83 9.10 -26.06
C TYR A 167 44.05 10.19 -25.00
N ASP A 168 43.22 10.19 -23.96
CA ASP A 168 43.32 11.08 -22.80
C ASP A 168 43.07 10.26 -21.52
N ILE A 169 44.11 10.09 -20.72
CA ILE A 169 44.09 9.22 -19.53
C ILE A 169 43.33 9.88 -18.36
N ASP A 170 43.03 11.18 -18.45
CA ASP A 170 42.20 11.87 -17.45
C ASP A 170 40.70 11.79 -17.78
N GLN A 171 40.35 11.30 -18.98
CA GLN A 171 38.98 11.16 -19.44
C GLN A 171 38.41 9.76 -19.15
N VAL A 172 37.31 9.70 -18.39
CA VAL A 172 36.52 8.48 -18.17
C VAL A 172 35.64 8.20 -19.38
N VAL A 173 35.63 6.96 -19.84
CA VAL A 173 34.75 6.48 -20.92
C VAL A 173 33.44 6.01 -20.31
N LYS A 174 32.34 6.65 -20.73
CA LYS A 174 30.97 6.34 -20.28
C LYS A 174 30.35 5.26 -21.17
N GLU A 175 29.66 4.30 -20.55
CA GLU A 175 28.81 3.33 -21.28
C GLU A 175 27.38 3.88 -21.34
N GLY A 176 27.02 4.54 -22.46
CA GLY A 176 25.77 5.29 -22.56
C GLY A 176 25.90 6.67 -21.92
N GLU A 177 25.09 6.95 -20.89
CA GLU A 177 25.14 8.20 -20.12
C GLU A 177 25.82 8.04 -18.74
N VAL A 178 26.21 6.82 -18.36
CA VAL A 178 26.64 6.50 -16.99
C VAL A 178 28.08 6.00 -16.94
N GLU A 179 28.79 6.39 -15.89
CA GLU A 179 30.11 5.88 -15.54
C GLU A 179 29.96 4.51 -14.86
N VAL A 180 30.54 3.47 -15.46
CA VAL A 180 30.42 2.09 -14.97
C VAL A 180 31.73 1.59 -14.38
N PRO A 181 31.68 0.77 -13.30
CA PRO A 181 32.86 0.11 -12.79
C PRO A 181 33.43 -0.91 -13.79
N CYS A 182 34.73 -1.17 -13.70
CA CYS A 182 35.39 -2.23 -14.45
C CYS A 182 36.26 -3.08 -13.51
N ASN A 183 36.44 -4.37 -13.85
CA ASN A 183 37.30 -5.26 -13.07
C ASN A 183 38.66 -5.50 -13.75
N THR A 184 38.62 -5.92 -15.01
CA THR A 184 39.82 -6.29 -15.79
C THR A 184 39.67 -5.95 -17.26
N ASP A 185 40.80 -5.78 -17.97
CA ASP A 185 40.81 -5.56 -19.43
C ASP A 185 40.64 -6.87 -20.24
N ASN A 186 40.77 -8.04 -19.61
CA ASN A 186 40.71 -9.32 -20.29
C ASN A 186 39.27 -9.83 -20.36
N GLU A 187 38.66 -9.72 -21.54
CA GLU A 187 37.31 -10.19 -21.85
C GLU A 187 37.04 -11.61 -21.33
N THR A 188 37.93 -12.56 -21.59
CA THR A 188 37.71 -13.97 -21.20
C THR A 188 37.65 -14.17 -19.69
N LEU A 189 38.42 -13.38 -18.94
CA LEU A 189 38.45 -13.45 -17.49
C LEU A 189 37.24 -12.73 -16.89
N ALA A 190 36.85 -11.59 -17.47
CA ALA A 190 35.67 -10.83 -17.08
C ALA A 190 34.37 -11.64 -17.29
N ILE A 191 34.20 -12.30 -18.43
CA ILE A 191 33.05 -13.17 -18.73
C ILE A 191 32.97 -14.36 -17.76
N ASN A 192 34.10 -15.01 -17.47
CA ASN A 192 34.12 -16.15 -16.54
C ASN A 192 33.74 -15.75 -15.10
N GLN A 193 34.06 -14.51 -14.70
CA GLN A 193 33.70 -13.96 -13.39
C GLN A 193 32.32 -13.30 -13.38
N GLY A 194 31.75 -13.00 -14.55
CA GLY A 194 30.54 -12.20 -14.70
C GLY A 194 30.72 -10.77 -14.20
N SER A 195 31.84 -10.14 -14.53
CA SER A 195 32.21 -8.74 -14.22
C SER A 195 32.40 -7.93 -15.50
N ASN A 196 32.45 -6.60 -15.41
CA ASN A 196 32.55 -5.74 -16.59
C ASN A 196 34.01 -5.51 -17.04
N TRP A 197 34.18 -5.26 -18.34
CA TRP A 197 35.46 -4.94 -18.99
C TRP A 197 35.28 -3.81 -20.01
N CYS A 198 36.35 -3.10 -20.34
CA CYS A 198 36.33 -2.00 -21.31
C CYS A 198 36.21 -2.54 -22.75
N ARG A 199 35.09 -2.25 -23.43
CA ARG A 199 34.72 -2.93 -24.70
C ARG A 199 35.29 -2.29 -25.96
N ASP A 200 35.63 -1.00 -25.91
CA ASP A 200 35.91 -0.21 -27.12
C ASP A 200 37.30 -0.42 -27.71
N GLY A 201 38.16 -1.24 -27.08
CA GLY A 201 39.56 -1.47 -27.49
C GLY A 201 40.48 -0.24 -27.39
N ASN A 202 39.89 0.94 -27.22
CA ASN A 202 40.52 2.24 -27.06
C ASN A 202 40.48 2.74 -25.60
N SER A 203 40.10 1.88 -24.65
CA SER A 203 39.98 2.22 -23.24
C SER A 203 40.63 1.14 -22.35
N VAL A 204 41.08 1.56 -21.17
CA VAL A 204 41.80 0.73 -20.19
C VAL A 204 41.21 0.90 -18.80
N CYS A 205 41.08 -0.20 -18.07
CA CYS A 205 40.54 -0.22 -16.72
C CYS A 205 41.60 0.26 -15.71
N LEU A 206 41.38 1.42 -15.08
CA LEU A 206 42.33 2.01 -14.11
C LEU A 206 41.68 2.32 -12.77
N GLU A 207 42.44 2.08 -11.69
CA GLU A 207 42.07 2.37 -10.30
C GLU A 207 42.36 3.84 -9.94
N ARG A 208 41.62 4.76 -10.56
CA ARG A 208 41.73 6.21 -10.34
C ARG A 208 40.39 6.90 -10.12
N TRP A 209 39.30 6.15 -10.21
CA TRP A 209 37.96 6.71 -10.15
C TRP A 209 37.59 7.06 -8.71
N GLN A 210 36.96 8.22 -8.54
CA GLN A 210 36.43 8.64 -7.24
C GLN A 210 35.33 7.70 -6.74
N GLY A 211 34.63 7.02 -7.64
CA GLY A 211 33.56 6.07 -7.36
C GLY A 211 32.19 6.58 -7.84
N PRO A 212 31.16 5.72 -7.80
CA PRO A 212 29.84 6.06 -8.33
C PRO A 212 29.21 7.21 -7.55
N ASN A 213 28.35 7.98 -8.23
CA ASN A 213 27.64 9.14 -7.67
C ASN A 213 28.61 10.14 -7.00
N SER A 214 29.67 10.52 -7.72
CA SER A 214 30.75 11.39 -7.19
C SER A 214 31.48 10.82 -5.96
N GLY A 215 31.53 9.50 -5.79
CA GLY A 215 32.16 8.83 -4.65
C GLY A 215 31.34 8.84 -3.34
N ILE A 216 30.03 9.11 -3.41
CA ILE A 216 29.14 9.05 -2.24
C ILE A 216 28.76 7.60 -1.91
N THR A 217 28.45 6.81 -2.93
CA THR A 217 28.09 5.40 -2.79
C THR A 217 29.36 4.54 -2.75
N SER A 218 29.85 4.25 -1.55
CA SER A 218 31.00 3.38 -1.37
C SER A 218 30.99 2.61 -0.04
N PHE A 219 31.85 1.59 0.04
CA PHE A 219 32.09 0.81 1.26
C PHE A 219 33.48 1.10 1.85
N ASP A 220 34.02 2.31 1.62
CA ASP A 220 35.42 2.61 1.94
C ASP A 220 35.65 2.98 3.40
N ASN A 221 34.63 3.49 4.07
CA ASN A 221 34.64 3.70 5.51
C ASN A 221 33.26 3.37 6.10
N ILE A 222 33.19 3.28 7.43
CA ILE A 222 31.94 2.92 8.10
C ILE A 222 30.81 3.92 7.84
N GLY A 223 31.10 5.21 7.67
CA GLY A 223 30.09 6.24 7.39
C GLY A 223 29.42 6.06 6.04
N TYR A 224 30.22 5.92 4.97
CA TYR A 224 29.73 5.63 3.61
C TYR A 224 29.03 4.27 3.55
N ALA A 225 29.59 3.25 4.21
CA ALA A 225 28.97 1.93 4.27
C ALA A 225 27.60 1.98 4.98
N MET A 226 27.48 2.71 6.09
CA MET A 226 26.20 2.89 6.79
C MET A 226 25.18 3.65 5.95
N LEU A 227 25.61 4.68 5.21
CA LEU A 227 24.74 5.44 4.32
C LEU A 227 24.24 4.57 3.15
N THR A 228 25.15 3.84 2.51
CA THR A 228 24.84 2.93 1.39
C THR A 228 23.92 1.78 1.85
N VAL A 229 24.16 1.22 3.04
CA VAL A 229 23.29 0.19 3.63
C VAL A 229 21.93 0.76 4.02
N PHE A 230 21.89 1.99 4.55
CA PHE A 230 20.63 2.68 4.84
C PHE A 230 19.81 2.88 3.55
N GLN A 231 20.45 3.34 2.47
CA GLN A 231 19.84 3.45 1.15
C GLN A 231 19.27 2.11 0.67
N CYS A 232 20.05 1.03 0.76
CA CYS A 232 19.56 -0.30 0.40
C CYS A 232 18.35 -0.74 1.26
N ILE A 233 18.38 -0.48 2.57
CA ILE A 233 17.28 -0.84 3.48
C ILE A 233 16.01 -0.06 3.18
N THR A 234 16.10 1.17 2.67
CA THR A 234 14.92 1.92 2.22
C THR A 234 14.30 1.39 0.93
N MET A 235 14.89 0.35 0.31
CA MET A 235 14.49 -0.24 -0.97
C MET A 235 14.62 0.69 -2.19
N GLU A 236 15.43 1.74 -2.10
CA GLU A 236 15.66 2.71 -3.19
C GLU A 236 17.10 2.60 -3.71
N GLY A 237 17.30 2.58 -5.03
CA GLY A 237 18.62 2.49 -5.69
C GLY A 237 19.48 1.26 -5.33
N TRP A 238 18.93 0.26 -4.62
CA TRP A 238 19.70 -0.88 -4.11
C TRP A 238 20.15 -1.83 -5.24
N THR A 239 19.36 -1.94 -6.31
CA THR A 239 19.69 -2.71 -7.51
C THR A 239 20.85 -2.08 -8.26
N ASN A 240 20.89 -0.74 -8.36
CA ASN A 240 22.00 -0.02 -9.00
C ASN A 240 23.32 -0.29 -8.27
N ILE A 241 23.30 -0.27 -6.94
CA ILE A 241 24.48 -0.61 -6.13
C ILE A 241 24.87 -2.09 -6.31
N LEU A 242 23.89 -3.01 -6.39
CA LEU A 242 24.15 -4.42 -6.67
C LEU A 242 24.79 -4.60 -8.07
N TYR A 243 24.30 -3.90 -9.09
CA TYR A 243 24.83 -3.99 -10.45
C TYR A 243 26.24 -3.41 -10.54
N GLN A 244 26.49 -2.23 -9.96
CA GLN A 244 27.83 -1.66 -9.84
C GLN A 244 28.80 -2.63 -9.13
N MET A 245 28.33 -3.33 -8.08
CA MET A 245 29.13 -4.33 -7.39
C MET A 245 29.40 -5.58 -8.24
N ASN A 246 28.42 -6.00 -9.06
CA ASN A 246 28.58 -7.10 -10.01
C ASN A 246 29.60 -6.75 -11.09
N ASP A 247 29.56 -5.52 -11.60
CA ASP A 247 30.49 -5.03 -12.61
C ASP A 247 31.92 -4.94 -12.06
N ALA A 248 32.07 -4.55 -10.80
CA ALA A 248 33.37 -4.42 -10.14
C ALA A 248 34.01 -5.75 -9.69
N VAL A 249 33.24 -6.69 -9.11
CA VAL A 249 33.78 -7.90 -8.45
C VAL A 249 33.25 -9.21 -9.04
N GLY A 250 32.14 -9.18 -9.77
CA GLY A 250 31.51 -10.35 -10.40
C GLY A 250 30.17 -10.74 -9.77
N SER A 251 29.24 -11.23 -10.60
CA SER A 251 27.83 -11.48 -10.22
C SER A 251 27.57 -12.75 -9.41
N MET A 252 28.52 -13.68 -9.33
CA MET A 252 28.29 -15.03 -8.78
C MET A 252 27.88 -15.07 -7.30
N CYS A 253 28.42 -14.16 -6.47
CA CYS A 253 28.26 -14.22 -5.01
C CYS A 253 27.60 -12.98 -4.38
N ASN A 254 27.52 -11.84 -5.06
CA ASN A 254 27.03 -10.59 -4.48
C ASN A 254 25.58 -10.65 -4.00
N TRP A 255 24.73 -11.43 -4.68
CA TRP A 255 23.34 -11.65 -4.27
C TRP A 255 23.24 -12.25 -2.85
N MET A 256 24.25 -12.98 -2.37
CA MET A 256 24.28 -13.53 -1.00
C MET A 256 24.46 -12.46 0.08
N TYR A 257 24.91 -11.25 -0.28
CA TYR A 257 24.93 -10.09 0.62
C TYR A 257 23.65 -9.26 0.48
N PHE A 258 23.30 -8.85 -0.74
CA PHE A 258 22.20 -7.92 -0.99
C PHE A 258 20.81 -8.54 -0.73
N VAL A 259 20.57 -9.81 -1.11
CA VAL A 259 19.24 -10.43 -0.87
C VAL A 259 18.94 -10.56 0.63
N PRO A 260 19.84 -11.10 1.49
CA PRO A 260 19.61 -11.09 2.93
C PRO A 260 19.53 -9.69 3.54
N LEU A 261 20.26 -8.71 3.01
CA LEU A 261 20.15 -7.31 3.43
C LEU A 261 18.74 -6.76 3.19
N ILE A 262 18.14 -6.97 2.02
CA ILE A 262 16.77 -6.52 1.73
C ILE A 262 15.74 -7.31 2.56
N VAL A 263 15.89 -8.63 2.66
CA VAL A 263 14.94 -9.48 3.41
C VAL A 263 14.94 -9.19 4.91
N LEU A 264 16.12 -9.11 5.54
CA LEU A 264 16.25 -8.90 6.99
C LEU A 264 16.29 -7.42 7.37
N GLY A 265 16.90 -6.57 6.54
CA GLY A 265 17.05 -5.15 6.82
C GLY A 265 15.79 -4.35 6.49
N SER A 266 15.04 -4.74 5.46
CA SER A 266 13.87 -3.99 4.99
C SER A 266 12.54 -4.70 5.23
N PHE A 267 12.26 -5.84 4.57
CA PHE A 267 10.96 -6.53 4.72
C PHE A 267 10.67 -6.92 6.16
N PHE A 268 11.67 -7.47 6.87
CA PHE A 268 11.52 -7.84 8.26
C PHE A 268 11.25 -6.61 9.16
N MET A 269 12.00 -5.52 8.96
CA MET A 269 11.88 -4.32 9.81
C MET A 269 10.57 -3.58 9.57
N LEU A 270 10.13 -3.45 8.31
CA LEU A 270 8.82 -2.84 7.98
C LEU A 270 7.67 -3.61 8.63
N ASN A 271 7.67 -4.95 8.52
CA ASN A 271 6.65 -5.79 9.15
C ASN A 271 6.63 -5.65 10.68
N LEU A 272 7.81 -5.49 11.30
CA LEU A 272 7.92 -5.28 12.73
C LEU A 272 7.37 -3.92 13.18
N VAL A 273 7.71 -2.85 12.45
CA VAL A 273 7.19 -1.50 12.69
C VAL A 273 5.66 -1.47 12.53
N LEU A 274 5.13 -2.06 11.45
CA LEU A 274 3.69 -2.18 11.20
C LEU A 274 2.99 -2.97 12.31
N GLY A 275 3.55 -4.11 12.73
CA GLY A 275 2.98 -4.94 13.79
C GLY A 275 2.90 -4.22 15.15
N VAL A 276 3.96 -3.50 15.54
CA VAL A 276 3.98 -2.76 16.80
C VAL A 276 3.03 -1.57 16.77
N LEU A 277 3.03 -0.80 15.68
CA LEU A 277 2.10 0.33 15.55
C LEU A 277 0.64 -0.13 15.52
N SER A 278 0.32 -1.17 14.75
CA SER A 278 -1.03 -1.73 14.71
C SER A 278 -1.49 -2.19 16.10
N GLY A 279 -0.59 -2.80 16.88
CA GLY A 279 -0.88 -3.19 18.26
C GLY A 279 -1.11 -2.00 19.20
N GLU A 280 -0.34 -0.92 19.08
CA GLU A 280 -0.53 0.29 19.90
C GLU A 280 -1.79 1.07 19.52
N PHE A 281 -2.11 1.17 18.23
CA PHE A 281 -3.35 1.78 17.77
C PHE A 281 -4.57 0.97 18.19
N ALA A 282 -4.52 -0.37 18.14
CA ALA A 282 -5.60 -1.21 18.64
C ALA A 282 -5.85 -1.00 20.15
N LYS A 283 -4.80 -0.93 20.97
CA LYS A 283 -4.91 -0.61 22.41
C LYS A 283 -5.48 0.77 22.67
N GLU A 284 -5.08 1.77 21.88
CA GLU A 284 -5.58 3.13 22.06
C GLU A 284 -7.05 3.25 21.61
N ARG A 285 -7.45 2.53 20.56
CA ARG A 285 -8.86 2.38 20.14
C ARG A 285 -9.71 1.72 21.22
N GLU A 286 -9.28 0.60 21.79
CA GLU A 286 -10.02 -0.09 22.86
C GLU A 286 -10.27 0.84 24.06
N LYS A 287 -9.30 1.70 24.40
CA LYS A 287 -9.48 2.73 25.44
C LYS A 287 -10.48 3.81 25.04
N VAL A 288 -10.61 4.15 23.76
CA VAL A 288 -11.56 5.15 23.25
C VAL A 288 -12.98 4.58 23.18
N GLU A 289 -13.15 3.35 22.70
CA GLU A 289 -14.45 2.66 22.68
C GLU A 289 -15.04 2.49 24.09
N ASN A 290 -14.17 2.26 25.08
CA ASN A 290 -14.55 2.19 26.49
C ASN A 290 -14.93 3.56 27.12
N ARG A 291 -14.80 4.69 26.40
CA ARG A 291 -15.22 6.00 26.90
C ARG A 291 -16.71 6.23 26.72
N GLN A 292 -17.31 6.94 27.68
CA GLN A 292 -18.73 7.32 27.65
C GLN A 292 -19.11 8.18 26.43
N GLU A 293 -18.18 8.93 25.84
CA GLU A 293 -18.44 9.75 24.65
C GLU A 293 -18.76 8.90 23.41
N PHE A 294 -18.13 7.73 23.26
CA PHE A 294 -18.41 6.81 22.16
C PHE A 294 -19.82 6.23 22.26
N LEU A 295 -20.24 5.83 23.47
CA LEU A 295 -21.60 5.37 23.74
C LEU A 295 -22.67 6.44 23.44
N LYS A 296 -22.37 7.73 23.69
CA LYS A 296 -23.25 8.84 23.32
C LYS A 296 -23.37 9.01 21.82
N LEU A 297 -22.27 8.93 21.08
CA LEU A 297 -22.26 9.02 19.61
C LEU A 297 -23.07 7.89 18.97
N ARG A 298 -22.92 6.66 19.45
CA ARG A 298 -23.68 5.49 18.97
C ARG A 298 -25.19 5.67 19.17
N ARG A 299 -25.61 6.15 20.34
CA ARG A 299 -27.03 6.49 20.60
C ARG A 299 -27.56 7.58 19.67
N GLN A 300 -26.74 8.59 19.34
CA GLN A 300 -27.17 9.63 18.38
C GLN A 300 -27.43 9.05 16.99
N LYS A 301 -26.54 8.18 16.48
CA LYS A 301 -26.74 7.49 15.19
C LYS A 301 -28.00 6.63 15.19
N GLU A 302 -28.27 5.89 16.27
CA GLU A 302 -29.51 5.11 16.44
C GLU A 302 -30.75 6.00 16.39
N LEU A 303 -30.76 7.10 17.15
CA LEU A 303 -31.88 8.03 17.20
C LEU A 303 -32.16 8.68 15.83
N GLU A 304 -31.12 8.98 15.06
CA GLU A 304 -31.25 9.52 13.70
C GLU A 304 -31.86 8.50 12.73
N ARG A 305 -31.49 7.22 12.84
CA ARG A 305 -32.07 6.12 12.05
C ARG A 305 -33.55 5.92 12.40
N GLU A 306 -33.90 5.96 13.68
CA GLU A 306 -35.30 5.88 14.13
C GLU A 306 -36.12 7.07 13.62
N LEU A 307 -35.59 8.30 13.75
CA LEU A 307 -36.24 9.52 13.26
C LEU A 307 -36.54 9.43 11.76
N TYR A 308 -35.57 8.97 10.96
CA TYR A 308 -35.76 8.78 9.53
C TYR A 308 -36.84 7.73 9.22
N GLY A 309 -36.90 6.63 9.99
CA GLY A 309 -37.97 5.63 9.91
C GLY A 309 -39.35 6.22 10.18
N TYR A 310 -39.49 7.04 11.23
CA TYR A 310 -40.73 7.74 11.54
C TYR A 310 -41.15 8.71 10.43
N VAL A 311 -40.20 9.48 9.88
CA VAL A 311 -40.46 10.39 8.74
C VAL A 311 -40.96 9.62 7.52
N GLN A 312 -40.37 8.45 7.22
CA GLN A 312 -40.86 7.60 6.13
C GLN A 312 -42.28 7.10 6.35
N TRP A 313 -42.63 6.69 7.57
CA TRP A 313 -44.00 6.28 7.90
C TRP A 313 -45.00 7.42 7.73
N ILE A 314 -44.62 8.63 8.15
CA ILE A 314 -45.44 9.83 7.94
C ILE A 314 -45.66 10.08 6.45
N CYS A 315 -44.60 10.04 5.64
CA CYS A 315 -44.70 10.21 4.18
C CYS A 315 -45.56 9.12 3.52
N LYS A 316 -45.43 7.86 3.96
CA LYS A 316 -46.22 6.74 3.46
C LYS A 316 -47.69 6.89 3.84
N ALA A 317 -47.98 7.35 5.05
CA ALA A 317 -49.33 7.64 5.51
C ALA A 317 -49.96 8.77 4.68
N GLU A 318 -49.22 9.85 4.40
CA GLU A 318 -49.65 10.93 3.52
C GLU A 318 -49.96 10.41 2.09
N GLU A 319 -49.11 9.54 1.53
CA GLU A 319 -49.35 8.89 0.22
C GLU A 319 -50.64 8.04 0.23
N VAL A 320 -50.88 7.28 1.30
CA VAL A 320 -52.11 6.47 1.44
C VAL A 320 -53.35 7.35 1.62
N ILE A 321 -53.28 8.41 2.41
CA ILE A 321 -54.38 9.38 2.59
C ILE A 321 -54.74 10.04 1.24
N LEU A 322 -53.74 10.43 0.46
CA LEU A 322 -53.92 11.00 -0.88
C LEU A 322 -54.45 9.97 -1.91
N ALA A 323 -54.24 8.68 -1.68
CA ALA A 323 -54.84 7.60 -2.47
C ALA A 323 -56.28 7.30 -2.02
N GLU A 324 -56.56 7.40 -0.72
CA GLU A 324 -57.87 7.22 -0.10
C GLU A 324 -58.82 8.39 -0.43
N GLU A 325 -58.30 9.58 -0.74
CA GLU A 325 -59.08 10.68 -1.34
C GLU A 325 -59.50 10.45 -2.82
N ARG A 326 -59.13 9.32 -3.45
CA ARG A 326 -59.47 9.00 -4.86
C ARG A 326 -60.70 8.11 -5.04
N THR A 327 -61.11 7.37 -4.01
CA THR A 327 -62.24 6.47 -4.10
C THR A 327 -63.54 7.27 -4.01
N THR A 328 -64.57 6.89 -4.80
CA THR A 328 -65.90 7.49 -4.69
C THR A 328 -66.41 7.35 -3.25
N GLU A 329 -67.30 8.24 -2.80
CA GLU A 329 -67.82 8.23 -1.41
C GLU A 329 -68.38 6.86 -0.97
N GLU A 330 -68.84 6.04 -1.92
CA GLU A 330 -69.34 4.67 -1.71
C GLU A 330 -68.22 3.65 -1.42
N GLU A 331 -67.09 3.70 -2.13
CA GLU A 331 -65.93 2.83 -1.89
C GLU A 331 -65.20 3.19 -0.58
N LYS A 332 -65.17 4.48 -0.22
CA LYS A 332 -64.65 4.96 1.07
C LYS A 332 -65.39 4.32 2.25
N MET A 333 -66.72 4.29 2.21
CA MET A 333 -67.55 3.68 3.24
C MET A 333 -67.28 2.17 3.38
N HIS A 334 -67.15 1.47 2.26
CA HIS A 334 -66.88 0.02 2.24
C HIS A 334 -65.50 -0.34 2.80
N ILE A 335 -64.47 0.44 2.46
CA ILE A 335 -63.09 0.23 2.95
C ILE A 335 -62.97 0.64 4.43
N MET A 336 -63.66 1.71 4.85
CA MET A 336 -63.68 2.16 6.25
C MET A 336 -64.41 1.17 7.16
N GLU A 337 -65.49 0.53 6.67
CA GLU A 337 -66.11 -0.61 7.32
C GLU A 337 -65.19 -1.84 7.37
N ALA A 338 -64.47 -2.16 6.29
CA ALA A 338 -63.52 -3.28 6.25
C ALA A 338 -62.33 -3.07 7.22
N ARG A 339 -61.80 -1.84 7.33
CA ARG A 339 -60.77 -1.46 8.31
C ARG A 339 -61.32 -1.46 9.73
N ARG A 340 -62.54 -0.99 9.98
CA ARG A 340 -63.20 -1.13 11.30
C ARG A 340 -63.33 -2.60 11.69
N ARG A 341 -63.72 -3.48 10.76
CA ARG A 341 -63.80 -4.94 10.98
C ARG A 341 -62.41 -5.55 11.22
N ALA A 342 -61.39 -5.17 10.47
CA ALA A 342 -60.01 -5.64 10.65
C ALA A 342 -59.37 -5.14 11.96
N ALA A 343 -59.62 -3.89 12.35
CA ALA A 343 -59.19 -3.33 13.63
C ALA A 343 -59.91 -4.02 14.81
N LYS A 344 -61.21 -4.30 14.69
CA LYS A 344 -61.96 -5.14 15.66
C LYS A 344 -61.36 -6.54 15.75
N LYS A 345 -60.98 -7.15 14.62
CA LYS A 345 -60.34 -8.49 14.55
C LYS A 345 -58.93 -8.51 15.15
N LYS A 346 -58.13 -7.45 14.96
CA LYS A 346 -56.81 -7.27 15.61
C LYS A 346 -56.94 -7.02 17.12
N LYS A 347 -57.92 -6.23 17.57
CA LYS A 347 -58.22 -6.03 18.99
C LYS A 347 -58.66 -7.35 19.66
N LEU A 348 -59.50 -8.15 18.98
CA LEU A 348 -59.87 -9.50 19.44
C LEU A 348 -58.67 -10.47 19.50
N LYS A 349 -57.77 -10.45 18.50
CA LYS A 349 -56.55 -11.27 18.50
C LYS A 349 -55.56 -10.87 19.62
N LYS A 350 -55.49 -9.59 19.99
CA LYS A 350 -54.68 -9.12 21.13
C LYS A 350 -55.30 -9.45 22.49
N MET A 351 -56.63 -9.48 22.61
CA MET A 351 -57.36 -9.93 23.81
C MET A 351 -57.26 -11.44 24.05
N GLY A 352 -56.89 -12.25 23.04
CA GLY A 352 -56.80 -13.70 23.16
C GLY A 352 -55.47 -14.26 23.69
N LYS A 353 -54.49 -13.42 24.06
CA LYS A 353 -53.12 -13.90 24.38
C LYS A 353 -52.52 -13.42 25.71
N SER A 354 -53.33 -12.97 26.64
CA SER A 354 -52.88 -12.69 28.01
C SER A 354 -54.02 -12.97 28.99
N LYS A 355 -53.98 -14.16 29.61
CA LYS A 355 -54.79 -14.51 30.78
C LYS A 355 -53.84 -15.02 31.85
N SER A 356 -53.52 -14.17 32.84
CA SER A 356 -53.21 -14.56 34.22
C SER A 356 -53.08 -13.32 35.11
N THR A 357 -53.96 -13.28 36.11
CA THR A 357 -53.85 -12.75 37.50
C THR A 357 -53.71 -11.24 37.75
N ASP A 358 -54.86 -10.66 38.14
CA ASP A 358 -55.16 -9.86 39.35
C ASP A 358 -54.37 -8.56 39.64
N THR A 359 -55.04 -7.40 39.54
CA THR A 359 -55.68 -6.71 40.69
C THR A 359 -56.43 -5.46 40.20
N GLU A 360 -57.57 -5.21 40.84
CA GLU A 360 -58.54 -4.14 40.59
C GLU A 360 -58.02 -2.78 41.10
N GLU A 361 -58.39 -1.70 40.44
CA GLU A 361 -59.02 -0.54 41.10
C GLU A 361 -59.70 0.35 40.05
N GLU A 362 -60.91 0.77 40.42
CA GLU A 362 -61.91 1.49 39.65
C GLU A 362 -61.56 2.99 39.52
N GLU A 363 -62.11 3.66 38.50
CA GLU A 363 -62.82 4.92 38.74
C GLU A 363 -63.74 5.26 37.56
N GLN A 364 -64.98 5.58 37.93
CA GLN A 364 -66.07 6.09 37.09
C GLN A 364 -65.86 7.58 36.79
N GLU A 365 -66.43 8.10 35.71
CA GLU A 365 -67.14 9.40 35.77
C GLU A 365 -68.06 9.63 34.56
N GLU A 366 -69.27 10.09 34.87
CA GLU A 366 -70.34 10.54 33.97
C GLU A 366 -70.27 12.06 33.73
N ASP A 367 -70.77 12.47 32.56
CA ASP A 367 -71.36 13.76 32.11
C ASP A 367 -71.34 15.04 32.99
N ILE A 368 -71.01 16.18 32.35
CA ILE A 368 -71.83 17.42 32.14
C ILE A 368 -70.93 18.64 31.81
N GLY A 369 -71.33 19.45 30.82
CA GLY A 369 -71.31 20.92 30.94
C GLY A 369 -70.24 21.73 30.20
N ASP A 370 -70.67 22.28 29.06
CA ASP A 370 -70.38 23.58 28.44
C ASP A 370 -69.55 24.60 29.26
N ASP A 371 -68.49 25.21 28.68
CA ASP A 371 -68.51 26.56 28.10
C ASP A 371 -67.08 27.14 27.85
N GLY A 372 -66.92 27.94 26.79
CA GLY A 372 -65.89 29.01 26.75
C GLY A 372 -64.69 28.90 25.79
N PHE A 373 -64.86 29.43 24.56
CA PHE A 373 -63.95 30.33 23.79
C PHE A 373 -62.47 29.93 23.56
N GLY A 374 -61.87 29.98 22.35
CA GLY A 374 -62.24 30.51 21.05
C GLY A 374 -61.01 30.59 20.12
N LYS A 375 -61.28 30.92 18.83
CA LYS A 375 -60.35 31.19 17.69
C LYS A 375 -59.97 29.99 16.80
N SER A 376 -60.82 29.71 15.81
CA SER A 376 -60.55 30.07 14.41
C SER A 376 -61.66 29.52 13.52
N SER A 377 -62.84 30.15 13.59
CA SER A 377 -63.90 30.01 12.59
C SER A 377 -64.25 31.41 12.09
N TYR A 378 -63.29 32.02 11.40
CA TYR A 378 -63.45 33.28 10.68
C TYR A 378 -62.66 33.20 9.38
N LEU A 379 -63.02 32.25 8.52
CA LEU A 379 -62.66 32.25 7.09
C LEU A 379 -63.52 31.25 6.29
N LYS A 380 -64.82 31.16 6.61
CA LYS A 380 -65.80 30.40 5.84
C LYS A 380 -66.93 31.31 5.36
N SER A 381 -66.58 32.32 4.57
CA SER A 381 -67.50 32.89 3.58
C SER A 381 -66.70 33.59 2.47
N ARG A 382 -67.21 33.45 1.23
CA ARG A 382 -66.66 33.94 -0.05
C ARG A 382 -65.39 33.24 -0.59
N VAL A 383 -65.61 32.15 -1.33
CA VAL A 383 -65.19 32.08 -2.76
C VAL A 383 -66.25 31.27 -3.52
N GLN A 384 -67.36 31.94 -3.84
CA GLN A 384 -68.28 31.49 -4.88
C GLN A 384 -67.76 32.12 -6.17
N GLY A 385 -66.97 31.34 -6.93
CA GLY A 385 -66.37 31.78 -8.20
C GLY A 385 -64.90 31.43 -8.38
N GLN A 386 -64.57 30.14 -8.56
CA GLN A 386 -63.36 29.69 -9.29
C GLN A 386 -63.42 28.17 -9.56
N SER A 387 -64.48 27.71 -10.23
CA SER A 387 -64.67 26.28 -10.56
C SER A 387 -63.60 25.72 -11.52
N GLY A 388 -62.86 26.60 -12.22
CA GLY A 388 -61.70 26.23 -13.05
C GLY A 388 -60.39 26.05 -12.26
N CYS A 389 -60.11 26.93 -11.30
CA CYS A 389 -58.84 26.94 -10.56
C CYS A 389 -58.73 25.72 -9.61
N ALA A 390 -59.77 25.40 -8.84
CA ALA A 390 -59.77 24.22 -7.97
C ALA A 390 -59.68 22.88 -8.73
N ARG A 391 -60.17 22.85 -9.98
CA ARG A 391 -60.08 21.69 -10.88
C ARG A 391 -58.69 21.59 -11.50
N PHE A 392 -58.07 22.72 -11.84
CA PHE A 392 -56.67 22.83 -12.27
C PHE A 392 -55.69 22.38 -11.17
N TRP A 393 -55.81 22.88 -9.94
CA TRP A 393 -54.98 22.43 -8.80
C TRP A 393 -55.19 20.94 -8.46
N ARG A 394 -56.39 20.39 -8.66
CA ARG A 394 -56.64 18.94 -8.55
C ARG A 394 -55.99 18.15 -9.68
N ALA A 395 -56.05 18.65 -10.92
CA ALA A 395 -55.40 18.03 -12.07
C ALA A 395 -53.86 18.10 -11.97
N GLU A 396 -53.33 19.21 -11.48
CA GLU A 396 -51.90 19.44 -11.22
C GLU A 396 -51.39 18.52 -10.11
N LYS A 397 -52.11 18.39 -8.99
CA LYS A 397 -51.80 17.38 -7.95
C LYS A 397 -51.85 15.94 -8.48
N ARG A 398 -52.82 15.61 -9.35
CA ARG A 398 -52.92 14.28 -9.99
C ARG A 398 -51.75 14.02 -10.94
N PHE A 399 -51.40 14.99 -11.77
CA PHE A 399 -50.29 14.92 -12.70
C PHE A 399 -48.95 14.79 -11.96
N ARG A 400 -48.76 15.57 -10.89
CA ARG A 400 -47.59 15.48 -10.01
C ARG A 400 -47.44 14.12 -9.34
N PHE A 401 -48.55 13.50 -8.91
CA PHE A 401 -48.54 12.15 -8.37
C PHE A 401 -48.22 11.08 -9.44
N ALA A 402 -48.80 11.19 -10.64
CA ALA A 402 -48.51 10.27 -11.74
C ALA A 402 -47.02 10.32 -12.13
N ILE A 403 -46.44 11.51 -12.23
CA ILE A 403 -45.00 11.69 -12.46
C ILE A 403 -44.18 11.11 -11.29
N ARG A 404 -44.61 11.30 -10.04
CA ARG A 404 -43.94 10.69 -8.87
C ARG A 404 -43.89 9.16 -8.96
N HIS A 405 -44.96 8.53 -9.45
CA HIS A 405 -44.99 7.08 -9.69
C HIS A 405 -44.04 6.68 -10.83
N LEU A 406 -43.97 7.46 -11.91
CA LEU A 406 -43.01 7.25 -13.00
C LEU A 406 -41.56 7.35 -12.49
N VAL A 407 -41.21 8.40 -11.74
CA VAL A 407 -39.85 8.61 -11.20
C VAL A 407 -39.44 7.50 -10.23
N LYS A 408 -40.38 6.93 -9.47
CA LYS A 408 -40.13 5.80 -8.56
C LYS A 408 -40.16 4.43 -9.25
N SER A 409 -40.48 4.37 -10.54
CA SER A 409 -40.58 3.10 -11.28
C SER A 409 -39.21 2.51 -11.64
N GLN A 410 -39.13 1.18 -11.72
CA GLN A 410 -37.91 0.47 -12.13
C GLN A 410 -37.49 0.79 -13.58
N GLY A 411 -38.45 1.15 -14.44
CA GLY A 411 -38.16 1.56 -15.83
C GLY A 411 -37.43 2.89 -15.91
N PHE A 412 -37.85 3.89 -15.13
CA PHE A 412 -37.16 5.19 -15.06
C PHE A 412 -35.74 5.05 -14.48
N TYR A 413 -35.56 4.13 -13.52
CA TYR A 413 -34.25 3.77 -12.99
C TYR A 413 -33.28 3.28 -14.07
N TRP A 414 -33.67 2.28 -14.86
CA TRP A 414 -32.81 1.70 -15.91
C TRP A 414 -32.52 2.72 -17.01
N PHE A 415 -33.51 3.54 -17.37
CA PHE A 415 -33.35 4.61 -18.34
C PHE A 415 -32.23 5.59 -17.94
N VAL A 416 -32.23 6.08 -16.69
CA VAL A 416 -31.21 7.02 -16.20
C VAL A 416 -29.81 6.37 -16.20
N ILE A 417 -29.69 5.11 -15.77
CA ILE A 417 -28.39 4.41 -15.74
C ILE A 417 -27.83 4.22 -17.15
N VAL A 418 -28.66 3.82 -18.11
CA VAL A 418 -28.26 3.67 -19.50
C VAL A 418 -27.78 5.00 -20.09
N LEU A 419 -28.45 6.12 -19.76
CA LEU A 419 -27.99 7.45 -20.16
C LEU A 419 -26.63 7.82 -19.56
N VAL A 420 -26.41 7.52 -18.28
CA VAL A 420 -25.12 7.75 -17.63
C VAL A 420 -24.03 6.90 -18.28
N PHE A 421 -24.30 5.63 -18.56
CA PHE A 421 -23.35 4.73 -19.22
C PHE A 421 -22.93 5.23 -20.60
N PHE A 422 -23.90 5.60 -21.46
CA PHE A 422 -23.58 6.15 -22.78
C PHE A 422 -22.87 7.51 -22.70
N ASN A 423 -23.22 8.36 -21.74
CA ASN A 423 -22.51 9.61 -21.52
C ASN A 423 -21.05 9.34 -21.13
N THR A 424 -20.80 8.40 -20.22
CA THR A 424 -19.45 7.99 -19.83
C THR A 424 -18.65 7.44 -21.00
N ILE A 425 -19.25 6.61 -21.86
CA ILE A 425 -18.59 6.11 -23.08
C ILE A 425 -18.18 7.27 -24.00
N CYS A 426 -19.05 8.25 -24.20
CA CYS A 426 -18.73 9.40 -25.07
C CYS A 426 -17.51 10.16 -24.54
N VAL A 427 -17.41 10.39 -23.23
CA VAL A 427 -16.22 11.07 -22.65
C VAL A 427 -14.97 10.17 -22.71
N ALA A 428 -15.13 8.85 -22.65
CA ALA A 428 -14.02 7.90 -22.65
C ALA A 428 -13.38 7.65 -24.02
N ILE A 429 -14.13 7.89 -25.10
CA ILE A 429 -13.68 7.63 -26.47
C ILE A 429 -12.66 8.68 -26.96
N GLU A 430 -12.53 9.84 -26.30
CA GLU A 430 -11.61 10.89 -26.73
C GLU A 430 -10.15 10.43 -26.80
N TYR A 431 -9.47 10.74 -27.91
CA TYR A 431 -8.05 10.46 -28.11
C TYR A 431 -7.34 11.51 -28.99
N HIS A 432 -6.00 11.54 -28.93
CA HIS A 432 -5.18 12.43 -29.76
C HIS A 432 -5.31 12.10 -31.26
N GLY A 433 -5.42 13.12 -32.12
CA GLY A 433 -5.47 12.90 -33.57
C GLY A 433 -6.77 12.25 -34.08
N GLN A 434 -7.86 12.35 -33.31
CA GLN A 434 -9.16 11.79 -33.70
C GLN A 434 -9.78 12.47 -34.93
N PRO A 435 -10.56 11.75 -35.75
CA PRO A 435 -11.18 12.31 -36.95
C PRO A 435 -12.22 13.38 -36.61
N GLN A 436 -12.35 14.39 -37.48
CA GLN A 436 -13.23 15.54 -37.24
C GLN A 436 -14.69 15.14 -36.94
N PHE A 437 -15.21 14.13 -37.65
CA PHE A 437 -16.55 13.59 -37.41
C PHE A 437 -16.79 13.15 -35.96
N LEU A 438 -15.79 12.51 -35.33
CA LEU A 438 -15.91 12.07 -33.94
C LEU A 438 -15.94 13.27 -33.00
N THR A 439 -15.12 14.30 -33.26
CA THR A 439 -15.11 15.54 -32.48
C THR A 439 -16.47 16.25 -32.56
N ASP A 440 -17.03 16.38 -33.76
CA ASP A 440 -18.34 17.00 -33.98
C ASP A 440 -19.46 16.18 -33.32
N PHE A 441 -19.41 14.86 -33.43
CA PHE A 441 -20.36 13.96 -32.77
C PHE A 441 -20.33 14.11 -31.25
N LEU A 442 -19.13 14.11 -30.64
CA LEU A 442 -18.96 14.23 -29.19
C LEU A 442 -19.44 15.59 -28.69
N TYR A 443 -19.16 16.67 -29.42
CA TYR A 443 -19.67 18.00 -29.14
C TYR A 443 -21.21 18.01 -29.13
N ILE A 444 -21.88 17.44 -30.15
CA ILE A 444 -23.35 17.37 -30.19
C ILE A 444 -23.90 16.50 -29.06
N ALA A 445 -23.30 15.33 -28.84
CA ALA A 445 -23.71 14.38 -27.82
C ALA A 445 -23.70 15.03 -26.43
N GLU A 446 -22.73 15.88 -26.15
CA GLU A 446 -22.61 16.62 -24.90
C GLU A 446 -23.85 17.47 -24.57
N TYR A 447 -24.32 18.27 -25.53
CA TYR A 447 -25.53 19.09 -25.36
C TYR A 447 -26.78 18.23 -25.23
N VAL A 448 -26.86 17.13 -25.98
CA VAL A 448 -27.98 16.17 -25.90
C VAL A 448 -28.06 15.58 -24.49
N PHE A 449 -26.94 15.08 -23.96
CA PHE A 449 -26.90 14.53 -22.60
C PHE A 449 -27.20 15.58 -21.53
N LEU A 450 -26.66 16.80 -21.67
CA LEU A 450 -26.97 17.89 -20.74
C LEU A 450 -28.49 18.20 -20.73
N GLY A 451 -29.12 18.27 -21.90
CA GLY A 451 -30.56 18.49 -22.02
C GLY A 451 -31.39 17.36 -21.40
N LEU A 452 -30.99 16.10 -21.58
CA LEU A 452 -31.65 14.94 -20.96
C LEU A 452 -31.53 14.97 -19.43
N PHE A 453 -30.36 15.28 -18.89
CA PHE A 453 -30.15 15.38 -17.43
C PHE A 453 -30.86 16.58 -16.81
N LEU A 454 -30.93 17.70 -17.53
CA LEU A 454 -31.69 18.87 -17.12
C LEU A 454 -33.19 18.54 -17.03
N THR A 455 -33.71 17.82 -18.02
CA THR A 455 -35.09 17.32 -18.03
C THR A 455 -35.36 16.38 -16.84
N GLU A 456 -34.45 15.43 -16.59
CA GLU A 456 -34.50 14.53 -15.44
C GLU A 456 -34.59 15.30 -14.11
N MET A 457 -33.76 16.33 -13.94
CA MET A 457 -33.74 17.17 -12.73
C MET A 457 -35.06 17.92 -12.52
N PHE A 458 -35.56 18.59 -13.56
CA PHE A 458 -36.83 19.32 -13.48
C PHE A 458 -38.01 18.39 -13.19
N VAL A 459 -38.05 17.21 -13.82
CA VAL A 459 -39.07 16.18 -13.55
C VAL A 459 -39.03 15.73 -12.09
N LYS A 460 -37.85 15.51 -11.50
CA LYS A 460 -37.70 15.14 -10.08
C LYS A 460 -38.12 16.27 -9.13
N ILE A 461 -37.68 17.51 -9.38
CA ILE A 461 -38.03 18.68 -8.54
C ILE A 461 -39.55 18.88 -8.54
N TYR A 462 -40.20 18.76 -9.71
CA TYR A 462 -41.64 18.85 -9.85
C TYR A 462 -42.36 17.71 -9.12
N ALA A 463 -41.94 16.45 -9.31
CA ALA A 463 -42.59 15.27 -8.73
C ALA A 463 -42.50 15.20 -7.20
N LEU A 464 -41.32 15.45 -6.63
CA LEU A 464 -41.05 15.35 -5.19
C LEU A 464 -41.38 16.65 -4.46
N GLY A 465 -41.20 17.80 -5.11
CA GLY A 465 -41.19 19.11 -4.47
C GLY A 465 -39.80 19.53 -4.00
N PRO A 466 -39.51 20.86 -3.94
CA PRO A 466 -38.17 21.36 -3.69
C PRO A 466 -37.62 20.99 -2.30
N ARG A 467 -38.46 21.01 -1.25
CA ARG A 467 -38.00 20.64 0.11
C ARG A 467 -37.47 19.21 0.19
N ILE A 468 -38.27 18.24 -0.24
CA ILE A 468 -37.90 16.81 -0.23
C ILE A 468 -36.75 16.54 -1.21
N TYR A 469 -36.70 17.25 -2.34
CA TYR A 469 -35.60 17.12 -3.29
C TYR A 469 -34.26 17.53 -2.67
N PHE A 470 -34.18 18.70 -2.02
CA PHE A 470 -32.93 19.22 -1.44
C PHE A 470 -32.53 18.58 -0.09
N GLU A 471 -33.43 17.84 0.55
CA GLU A 471 -33.13 17.03 1.73
C GLU A 471 -32.23 15.83 1.38
N SER A 472 -32.40 15.25 0.19
CA SER A 472 -31.54 14.16 -0.29
C SER A 472 -30.17 14.70 -0.74
N ALA A 473 -29.09 14.23 -0.10
CA ALA A 473 -27.72 14.58 -0.46
C ALA A 473 -27.38 14.27 -1.94
N PHE A 474 -27.83 13.12 -2.46
CA PHE A 474 -27.59 12.74 -3.86
C PHE A 474 -28.31 13.63 -4.87
N ASN A 475 -29.55 14.06 -4.56
CA ASN A 475 -30.26 15.00 -5.42
C ASN A 475 -29.62 16.40 -5.37
N ARG A 476 -29.09 16.81 -4.21
CA ARG A 476 -28.31 18.05 -4.08
C ARG A 476 -27.04 17.99 -4.93
N PHE A 477 -26.33 16.87 -4.91
CA PHE A 477 -25.17 16.62 -5.76
C PHE A 477 -25.53 16.70 -7.26
N ASP A 478 -26.60 16.01 -7.70
CA ASP A 478 -27.10 16.07 -9.09
C ASP A 478 -27.37 17.52 -9.53
N CYS A 479 -28.00 18.31 -8.66
CA CYS A 479 -28.26 19.72 -8.92
C CYS A 479 -26.97 20.53 -9.09
N VAL A 480 -25.96 20.32 -8.25
CA VAL A 480 -24.65 20.98 -8.35
C VAL A 480 -23.93 20.60 -9.66
N VAL A 481 -23.95 19.32 -10.05
CA VAL A 481 -23.30 18.86 -11.29
C VAL A 481 -23.97 19.46 -12.54
N ILE A 482 -25.31 19.48 -12.57
CA ILE A 482 -26.07 20.03 -13.70
C ILE A 482 -25.92 21.55 -13.77
N THR A 483 -26.02 22.25 -12.65
CA THR A 483 -25.82 23.72 -12.61
C THR A 483 -24.39 24.12 -12.96
N GLY A 484 -23.38 23.36 -12.54
CA GLY A 484 -22.00 23.54 -12.97
C GLY A 484 -21.82 23.35 -14.49
N SER A 485 -22.48 22.35 -15.07
CA SER A 485 -22.47 22.13 -16.53
C SER A 485 -23.15 23.27 -17.30
N ILE A 486 -24.24 23.83 -16.78
CA ILE A 486 -24.91 25.00 -17.38
C ILE A 486 -23.99 26.22 -17.29
N PHE A 487 -23.36 26.43 -16.13
CA PHE A 487 -22.42 27.54 -15.93
C PHE A 487 -21.26 27.48 -16.92
N GLU A 488 -20.71 26.29 -17.16
CA GLU A 488 -19.68 26.07 -18.16
C GLU A 488 -20.11 26.51 -19.57
N VAL A 489 -21.28 26.04 -20.03
CA VAL A 489 -21.81 26.40 -21.36
C VAL A 489 -21.96 27.92 -21.48
N ILE A 490 -22.56 28.57 -20.48
CA ILE A 490 -22.72 30.03 -20.46
C ILE A 490 -21.36 30.74 -20.45
N TRP A 491 -20.41 30.25 -19.65
CA TRP A 491 -19.09 30.86 -19.54
C TRP A 491 -18.28 30.72 -20.83
N SER A 492 -18.41 29.60 -21.53
CA SER A 492 -17.72 29.34 -22.80
C SER A 492 -18.14 30.31 -23.91
N GLU A 493 -19.40 30.74 -23.93
CA GLU A 493 -19.94 31.74 -24.86
C GLU A 493 -19.51 33.18 -24.48
N VAL A 494 -19.31 33.46 -23.20
CA VAL A 494 -19.03 34.83 -22.70
C VAL A 494 -17.55 35.20 -22.74
N LYS A 495 -16.63 34.27 -22.45
CA LYS A 495 -15.18 34.48 -22.49
C LYS A 495 -14.53 33.38 -23.32
N GLY A 496 -14.43 33.59 -24.63
CA GLY A 496 -13.64 32.74 -25.50
C GLY A 496 -12.20 32.62 -24.98
N GLY A 497 -11.76 31.38 -24.70
CA GLY A 497 -10.34 31.04 -24.63
C GLY A 497 -9.60 31.10 -23.27
N SER A 498 -10.27 31.00 -22.10
CA SER A 498 -9.55 30.87 -20.81
C SER A 498 -9.34 29.40 -20.39
N PHE A 499 -8.12 29.07 -19.94
CA PHE A 499 -7.64 27.76 -19.44
C PHE A 499 -8.54 27.12 -18.37
N GLY A 500 -9.32 27.92 -17.63
CA GLY A 500 -10.32 27.42 -16.68
C GLY A 500 -11.40 26.53 -17.32
N LEU A 501 -11.56 26.57 -18.64
CA LEU A 501 -12.56 25.79 -19.37
C LEU A 501 -12.22 24.28 -19.47
N SER A 502 -10.95 23.85 -19.45
CA SER A 502 -10.63 22.41 -19.57
C SER A 502 -10.93 21.63 -18.29
N VAL A 503 -10.70 22.23 -17.12
CA VAL A 503 -11.05 21.62 -15.82
C VAL A 503 -12.56 21.55 -15.64
N LEU A 504 -13.31 22.54 -16.14
CA LEU A 504 -14.78 22.52 -16.11
C LEU A 504 -15.35 21.43 -17.02
N ARG A 505 -14.73 21.15 -18.18
CA ARG A 505 -15.09 19.98 -19.03
C ARG A 505 -14.95 18.66 -18.27
N ALA A 506 -13.93 18.55 -17.44
CA ALA A 506 -13.72 17.38 -16.59
C ALA A 506 -14.81 17.21 -15.50
N LEU A 507 -15.47 18.28 -15.04
CA LEU A 507 -16.57 18.19 -14.07
C LEU A 507 -17.79 17.44 -14.60
N ARG A 508 -17.92 17.30 -15.92
CA ARG A 508 -18.99 16.50 -16.55
C ARG A 508 -18.88 15.03 -16.17
N LEU A 509 -17.68 14.54 -15.87
CA LEU A 509 -17.47 13.17 -15.36
C LEU A 509 -18.12 12.94 -14.01
N LEU A 510 -18.40 13.99 -13.22
CA LEU A 510 -19.10 13.84 -11.95
C LEU A 510 -20.50 13.21 -12.13
N ARG A 511 -21.05 13.23 -13.35
CA ARG A 511 -22.29 12.53 -13.70
C ARG A 511 -22.18 11.00 -13.52
N ILE A 512 -20.98 10.42 -13.63
CA ILE A 512 -20.77 8.99 -13.36
C ILE A 512 -21.11 8.62 -11.90
N PHE A 513 -20.94 9.56 -10.96
CA PHE A 513 -21.30 9.36 -9.57
C PHE A 513 -22.81 9.19 -9.38
N LYS A 514 -23.66 9.46 -10.39
CA LYS A 514 -25.07 9.07 -10.36
C LYS A 514 -25.25 7.56 -10.14
N VAL A 515 -24.33 6.73 -10.63
CA VAL A 515 -24.35 5.27 -10.40
C VAL A 515 -24.28 4.94 -8.91
N THR A 516 -23.60 5.75 -8.09
CA THR A 516 -23.49 5.53 -6.63
C THR A 516 -24.84 5.55 -5.93
N LYS A 517 -25.82 6.32 -6.42
CA LYS A 517 -27.18 6.36 -5.83
C LYS A 517 -27.87 5.00 -5.92
N TYR A 518 -27.55 4.26 -6.98
CA TYR A 518 -28.26 3.07 -7.43
C TYR A 518 -27.56 1.79 -7.00
N TRP A 519 -26.24 1.82 -6.88
CA TRP A 519 -25.45 0.68 -6.42
C TRP A 519 -25.19 0.76 -4.92
N SER A 520 -25.93 -0.03 -4.13
CA SER A 520 -25.92 0.04 -2.65
C SER A 520 -24.52 -0.11 -2.05
N SER A 521 -23.72 -1.07 -2.52
CA SER A 521 -22.35 -1.28 -2.04
C SER A 521 -21.47 -0.05 -2.28
N LEU A 522 -21.47 0.48 -3.52
CA LEU A 522 -20.74 1.70 -3.87
C LEU A 522 -21.24 2.92 -3.08
N ARG A 523 -22.56 3.05 -2.87
CA ARG A 523 -23.17 4.11 -2.06
C ARG A 523 -22.66 4.08 -0.63
N ASN A 524 -22.69 2.90 -0.01
CA ASN A 524 -22.29 2.69 1.36
C ASN A 524 -20.81 2.99 1.53
N LEU A 525 -19.97 2.56 0.57
CA LEU A 525 -18.54 2.86 0.55
C LEU A 525 -18.28 4.37 0.44
N VAL A 526 -18.96 5.08 -0.49
CA VAL A 526 -18.80 6.54 -0.64
C VAL A 526 -19.26 7.31 0.61
N ILE A 527 -20.36 6.89 1.25
CA ILE A 527 -20.81 7.51 2.51
C ILE A 527 -19.79 7.27 3.63
N SER A 528 -19.27 6.04 3.73
CA SER A 528 -18.22 5.68 4.68
C SER A 528 -16.97 6.56 4.50
N LEU A 529 -16.54 6.73 3.24
CA LEU A 529 -15.43 7.59 2.84
C LEU A 529 -15.67 9.05 3.26
N LEU A 530 -16.84 9.61 2.95
CA LEU A 530 -17.16 10.99 3.30
C LEU A 530 -17.22 11.22 4.82
N ASN A 531 -17.63 10.21 5.60
CA ASN A 531 -17.64 10.29 7.05
C ASN A 531 -16.22 10.27 7.65
N SER A 532 -15.30 9.50 7.07
CA SER A 532 -13.90 9.46 7.52
C SER A 532 -13.09 10.68 7.09
N MET A 533 -13.51 11.40 6.03
CA MET A 533 -12.80 12.58 5.50
C MET A 533 -12.51 13.66 6.56
N ARG A 534 -13.39 13.85 7.56
CA ARG A 534 -13.14 14.85 8.60
C ARG A 534 -11.90 14.54 9.46
N SER A 535 -11.72 13.25 9.80
CA SER A 535 -10.54 12.75 10.53
C SER A 535 -9.30 12.86 9.63
N ILE A 536 -9.43 12.40 8.38
CA ILE A 536 -8.38 12.42 7.36
C ILE A 536 -7.85 13.84 7.12
N ILE A 537 -8.72 14.84 6.93
CA ILE A 537 -8.31 16.23 6.69
C ILE A 537 -7.45 16.78 7.84
N SER A 538 -7.80 16.45 9.10
CA SER A 538 -7.01 16.89 10.24
C SER A 538 -5.61 16.26 10.28
N LEU A 539 -5.48 15.00 9.83
CA LEU A 539 -4.21 14.29 9.75
C LEU A 539 -3.37 14.77 8.55
N LEU A 540 -4.00 14.97 7.38
CA LEU A 540 -3.36 15.53 6.20
C LEU A 540 -2.85 16.96 6.46
N PHE A 541 -3.55 17.75 7.28
CA PHE A 541 -3.07 19.07 7.67
C PHE A 541 -1.79 19.00 8.51
N LEU A 542 -1.67 18.02 9.41
CA LEU A 542 -0.43 17.80 10.16
C LEU A 542 0.71 17.37 9.24
N LEU A 543 0.43 16.47 8.29
CA LEU A 543 1.40 16.06 7.28
C LEU A 543 1.85 17.25 6.43
N PHE A 544 0.91 18.08 5.97
CA PHE A 544 1.22 19.29 5.22
C PHE A 544 2.08 20.25 6.03
N LEU A 545 1.81 20.43 7.33
CA LEU A 545 2.65 21.24 8.21
C LEU A 545 4.08 20.69 8.32
N PHE A 546 4.22 19.36 8.42
CA PHE A 546 5.51 18.70 8.43
C PHE A 546 6.28 18.93 7.11
N ILE A 547 5.62 18.71 5.96
CA ILE A 547 6.19 18.97 4.63
C ILE A 547 6.61 20.44 4.51
N LEU A 548 5.77 21.37 4.94
CA LEU A 548 6.04 22.80 4.89
C LEU A 548 7.29 23.17 5.70
N ILE A 549 7.46 22.62 6.91
CA ILE A 549 8.65 22.87 7.74
C ILE A 549 9.91 22.37 7.04
N PHE A 550 9.90 21.15 6.51
CA PHE A 550 11.07 20.60 5.82
C PHE A 550 11.35 21.27 4.48
N ALA A 551 10.33 21.71 3.75
CA ALA A 551 10.49 22.45 2.50
C ALA A 551 11.17 23.80 2.76
N LEU A 552 10.69 24.55 3.75
CA LEU A 552 11.31 25.81 4.17
C LEU A 552 12.74 25.57 4.70
N LEU A 553 12.99 24.49 5.43
CA LEU A 553 14.33 24.16 5.93
C LEU A 553 15.28 23.83 4.78
N GLY A 554 14.79 23.07 3.79
CA GLY A 554 15.52 22.75 2.57
C GLY A 554 15.86 23.99 1.75
N MET A 555 14.93 24.95 1.63
CA MET A 555 15.20 26.24 0.99
C MET A 555 16.32 27.03 1.69
N GLN A 556 16.38 26.99 3.03
CA GLN A 556 17.43 27.70 3.77
C GLN A 556 18.79 27.01 3.70
N LEU A 557 18.82 25.68 3.56
CA LEU A 557 20.06 24.89 3.50
C LEU A 557 20.61 24.77 2.07
N PHE A 558 19.75 24.61 1.07
CA PHE A 558 20.10 24.24 -0.30
C PHE A 558 19.62 25.26 -1.36
N GLY A 559 18.85 26.28 -0.98
CA GLY A 559 18.29 27.24 -1.92
C GLY A 559 19.37 28.04 -2.64
N GLY A 560 19.37 28.01 -3.98
CA GLY A 560 20.37 28.66 -4.82
C GLY A 560 21.69 27.89 -4.95
N GLU A 561 21.91 26.82 -4.17
CA GLU A 561 23.18 26.07 -4.16
C GLU A 561 23.20 24.96 -5.22
N PHE A 562 22.05 24.50 -5.70
CA PHE A 562 21.94 23.48 -6.77
C PHE A 562 22.23 24.10 -8.15
N ASN A 563 23.46 24.61 -8.31
CA ASN A 563 23.95 25.29 -9.49
C ASN A 563 25.15 24.53 -10.07
N PHE A 564 24.85 23.46 -10.81
CA PHE A 564 25.88 22.63 -11.47
C PHE A 564 26.19 23.15 -12.89
N GLU A 565 27.29 22.70 -13.48
CA GLU A 565 27.68 23.10 -14.85
C GLU A 565 26.63 22.71 -15.90
N GLY A 566 25.97 21.55 -15.72
CA GLY A 566 24.83 21.12 -16.54
C GLY A 566 23.51 21.87 -16.28
N GLY A 567 23.52 22.87 -15.39
CA GLY A 567 22.37 23.68 -15.00
C GLY A 567 21.69 23.21 -13.71
N THR A 568 20.62 23.91 -13.33
CA THR A 568 19.85 23.58 -12.12
C THR A 568 18.93 22.38 -12.37
N PRO A 569 18.99 21.32 -11.55
CA PRO A 569 18.12 20.15 -11.72
C PRO A 569 16.65 20.53 -11.46
N PRO A 570 15.70 19.78 -12.03
CA PRO A 570 14.26 20.05 -11.84
C PRO A 570 13.82 19.86 -10.38
N THR A 571 14.48 18.96 -9.65
CA THR A 571 14.31 18.71 -8.21
C THR A 571 15.28 19.59 -7.41
N ASN A 572 14.81 20.77 -7.02
CA ASN A 572 15.63 21.74 -6.27
C ASN A 572 14.86 22.40 -5.13
N PHE A 573 15.53 23.32 -4.42
CA PHE A 573 15.01 24.05 -3.27
C PHE A 573 15.02 25.58 -3.47
N ASN A 574 14.99 26.07 -4.71
CA ASN A 574 15.12 27.51 -5.00
C ASN A 574 13.82 28.28 -4.69
N THR A 575 12.67 27.66 -4.97
CA THR A 575 11.34 28.24 -4.77
C THR A 575 10.48 27.33 -3.88
N PHE A 576 9.52 27.92 -3.17
CA PHE A 576 8.66 27.18 -2.24
C PHE A 576 7.84 26.06 -2.90
N ALA A 577 7.28 26.31 -4.09
CA ALA A 577 6.46 25.30 -4.77
C ALA A 577 7.29 24.07 -5.17
N ILE A 578 8.49 24.28 -5.72
CA ILE A 578 9.39 23.20 -6.11
C ILE A 578 9.92 22.49 -4.86
N ALA A 579 10.33 23.23 -3.82
CA ALA A 579 10.78 22.65 -2.56
C ALA A 579 9.70 21.78 -1.90
N LEU A 580 8.43 22.19 -1.95
CA LEU A 580 7.29 21.40 -1.46
C LEU A 580 7.17 20.06 -2.23
N LEU A 581 7.33 20.10 -3.55
CA LEU A 581 7.28 18.91 -4.41
C LEU A 581 8.50 18.01 -4.18
N THR A 582 9.70 18.57 -4.03
CA THR A 582 10.93 17.82 -3.73
C THR A 582 10.83 17.11 -2.37
N VAL A 583 10.32 17.78 -1.33
CA VAL A 583 10.08 17.13 -0.03
C VAL A 583 8.99 16.07 -0.14
N PHE A 584 7.92 16.34 -0.88
CA PHE A 584 6.87 15.35 -1.13
C PHE A 584 7.43 14.11 -1.85
N GLN A 585 8.31 14.28 -2.84
CA GLN A 585 9.04 13.20 -3.52
C GLN A 585 9.88 12.37 -2.54
N ILE A 586 10.69 13.02 -1.71
CA ILE A 586 11.49 12.31 -0.69
C ILE A 586 10.60 11.52 0.27
N LEU A 587 9.44 12.05 0.66
CA LEU A 587 8.48 11.34 1.51
C LEU A 587 7.77 10.17 0.83
N THR A 588 7.66 10.16 -0.49
CA THR A 588 7.17 8.98 -1.22
C THR A 588 8.21 7.87 -1.28
N GLY A 589 9.49 8.18 -0.99
CA GLY A 589 10.59 7.22 -1.02
C GLY A 589 11.22 7.02 -2.40
N GLU A 590 10.79 7.79 -3.41
CA GLU A 590 11.26 7.69 -4.80
C GLU A 590 12.39 8.68 -5.09
N ASP A 591 13.48 8.23 -5.70
CA ASP A 591 14.63 9.05 -6.14
C ASP A 591 15.20 9.98 -5.04
N TRP A 592 14.98 9.65 -3.76
CA TRP A 592 15.41 10.51 -2.65
C TRP A 592 16.94 10.52 -2.50
N ASN A 593 17.59 9.42 -2.91
CA ASN A 593 19.04 9.26 -2.98
C ASN A 593 19.65 10.24 -3.99
N GLU A 594 19.06 10.42 -5.17
CA GLU A 594 19.55 11.37 -6.18
C GLU A 594 19.50 12.82 -5.67
N VAL A 595 18.38 13.22 -5.03
CA VAL A 595 18.27 14.55 -4.40
C VAL A 595 19.31 14.73 -3.29
N MET A 596 19.59 13.67 -2.52
CA MET A 596 20.65 13.69 -1.52
C MET A 596 22.05 13.85 -2.16
N TYR A 597 22.33 13.15 -3.27
CA TYR A 597 23.60 13.27 -3.98
C TYR A 597 23.83 14.69 -4.46
N HIS A 598 22.82 15.31 -5.10
CA HIS A 598 22.88 16.73 -5.47
C HIS A 598 23.14 17.64 -4.27
N GLY A 599 22.48 17.38 -3.13
CA GLY A 599 22.69 18.14 -1.90
C GLY A 599 24.11 18.06 -1.33
N ILE A 600 24.73 16.88 -1.39
CA ILE A 600 26.11 16.67 -0.93
C ILE A 600 27.10 17.34 -1.87
N VAL A 601 26.94 17.16 -3.18
CA VAL A 601 27.85 17.73 -4.20
C VAL A 601 27.79 19.27 -4.19
N ALA A 602 26.60 19.86 -4.08
CA ALA A 602 26.41 21.31 -4.05
C ALA A 602 27.13 22.01 -2.89
N LEU A 603 27.36 21.33 -1.76
CA LEU A 603 27.90 21.91 -0.52
C LEU A 603 29.31 21.39 -0.17
N GLY A 604 30.16 21.21 -1.21
CA GLY A 604 31.57 20.81 -1.04
C GLY A 604 31.86 19.31 -1.23
N GLY A 605 30.87 18.53 -1.68
CA GLY A 605 31.06 17.11 -2.01
C GLY A 605 31.50 16.22 -0.84
N PRO A 606 31.93 14.98 -1.12
CA PRO A 606 32.27 14.02 -0.07
C PRO A 606 33.53 14.38 0.72
N ARG A 607 34.46 15.13 0.13
CA ARG A 607 35.79 15.44 0.70
C ARG A 607 35.81 16.74 1.51
N ASP A 608 35.05 17.77 1.12
CA ASP A 608 35.08 19.09 1.77
C ASP A 608 33.91 19.34 2.74
N GLY A 609 33.38 18.27 3.34
CA GLY A 609 32.41 18.36 4.45
C GLY A 609 30.93 18.28 4.06
N GLY A 610 30.60 18.13 2.77
CA GLY A 610 29.22 18.02 2.27
C GLY A 610 28.43 16.82 2.84
N MET A 611 29.12 15.78 3.30
CA MET A 611 28.50 14.57 3.88
C MET A 611 27.60 14.85 5.09
N ILE A 612 27.83 15.93 5.85
CA ILE A 612 26.98 16.25 7.01
C ILE A 612 25.53 16.56 6.61
N TYR A 613 25.30 17.07 5.40
CA TYR A 613 23.98 17.43 4.90
C TYR A 613 23.14 16.20 4.52
N SER A 614 23.74 15.01 4.40
CA SER A 614 23.00 13.74 4.29
C SER A 614 22.05 13.51 5.48
N LEU A 615 22.38 14.06 6.67
CA LEU A 615 21.52 13.99 7.86
C LEU A 615 20.15 14.63 7.64
N TYR A 616 20.04 15.70 6.83
CA TYR A 616 18.75 16.30 6.50
C TYR A 616 17.83 15.28 5.83
N PHE A 617 18.35 14.57 4.82
CA PHE A 617 17.60 13.56 4.06
C PHE A 617 17.28 12.32 4.90
N ILE A 618 18.23 11.83 5.70
CA ILE A 618 17.99 10.70 6.62
C ILE A 618 16.89 11.04 7.64
N VAL A 619 16.95 12.23 8.25
CA VAL A 619 15.94 12.67 9.22
C VAL A 619 14.59 12.85 8.56
N LEU A 620 14.54 13.46 7.38
CA LEU A 620 13.31 13.61 6.59
C LEU A 620 12.70 12.25 6.24
N MET A 621 13.51 11.29 5.77
CA MET A 621 13.04 9.95 5.42
C MET A 621 12.53 9.19 6.65
N LEU A 622 13.25 9.22 7.77
CA LEU A 622 12.86 8.51 9.01
C LEU A 622 11.61 9.11 9.67
N PHE A 623 11.65 10.40 10.00
CA PHE A 623 10.54 11.07 10.71
C PHE A 623 9.35 11.34 9.79
N GLY A 624 9.60 11.58 8.51
CA GLY A 624 8.58 11.77 7.49
C GLY A 624 7.78 10.49 7.28
N ASN A 625 8.45 9.38 6.98
CA ASN A 625 7.76 8.09 6.83
C ASN A 625 7.13 7.61 8.12
N TYR A 626 7.72 7.92 9.28
CA TYR A 626 7.07 7.67 10.56
C TYR A 626 5.75 8.45 10.69
N THR A 627 5.76 9.74 10.35
CA THR A 627 4.55 10.58 10.37
C THR A 627 3.51 10.06 9.39
N LEU A 628 3.92 9.72 8.16
CA LEU A 628 3.08 9.10 7.14
C LEU A 628 2.47 7.79 7.63
N LEU A 629 3.27 6.92 8.24
CA LEU A 629 2.82 5.62 8.72
C LEU A 629 1.79 5.74 9.85
N ASN A 630 1.95 6.72 10.74
CA ASN A 630 0.94 6.99 11.78
C ASN A 630 -0.36 7.54 11.18
N VAL A 631 -0.27 8.43 10.18
CA VAL A 631 -1.45 8.91 9.45
C VAL A 631 -2.13 7.75 8.73
N PHE A 632 -1.36 6.93 8.01
CA PHE A 632 -1.82 5.74 7.31
C PHE A 632 -2.56 4.78 8.25
N LEU A 633 -1.95 4.43 9.39
CA LEU A 633 -2.53 3.48 10.34
C LEU A 633 -3.75 4.05 11.04
N ALA A 634 -3.75 5.33 11.41
CA ALA A 634 -4.94 5.97 11.98
C ALA A 634 -6.12 5.89 11.00
N ILE A 635 -5.89 6.20 9.72
CA ILE A 635 -6.91 6.11 8.66
C ILE A 635 -7.33 4.66 8.43
N ALA A 636 -6.38 3.72 8.38
CA ALA A 636 -6.67 2.30 8.17
C ALA A 636 -7.51 1.72 9.31
N VAL A 637 -7.21 2.07 10.57
CA VAL A 637 -7.97 1.63 11.75
C VAL A 637 -9.37 2.24 11.79
N ASP A 638 -9.52 3.52 11.45
CA ASP A 638 -10.84 4.16 11.33
C ASP A 638 -11.66 3.51 10.20
N ASN A 639 -11.03 3.23 9.05
CA ASN A 639 -11.67 2.55 7.92
C ASN A 639 -12.03 1.09 8.25
N LEU A 640 -11.17 0.39 8.99
CA LEU A 640 -11.39 -0.97 9.50
C LEU A 640 -12.66 -1.01 10.35
N ALA A 641 -12.79 -0.07 11.29
CA ALA A 641 -13.95 0.02 12.18
C ALA A 641 -15.24 0.27 11.40
N ASN A 642 -15.21 1.24 10.48
CA ASN A 642 -16.37 1.54 9.65
C ASN A 642 -16.74 0.36 8.74
N ALA A 643 -15.76 -0.36 8.20
CA ALA A 643 -15.98 -1.55 7.39
C ALA A 643 -16.60 -2.69 8.21
N GLN A 644 -16.11 -2.94 9.43
CA GLN A 644 -16.70 -3.92 10.36
C GLN A 644 -18.16 -3.58 10.69
N GLU A 645 -18.46 -2.30 11.00
CA GLU A 645 -19.84 -1.85 11.24
C GLU A 645 -20.74 -2.05 10.02
N LEU A 646 -20.21 -1.81 8.81
CA LEU A 646 -20.93 -1.98 7.55
C LEU A 646 -21.21 -3.44 7.23
N THR A 647 -20.21 -4.33 7.34
CA THR A 647 -20.37 -5.76 7.09
C THR A 647 -21.39 -6.36 8.05
N ALA A 648 -21.28 -6.05 9.35
CA ALA A 648 -22.25 -6.51 10.35
C ALA A 648 -23.67 -6.01 10.05
N ALA A 649 -23.83 -4.76 9.62
CA ALA A 649 -25.13 -4.21 9.25
C ALA A 649 -25.70 -4.81 7.94
N GLU A 650 -24.84 -5.18 6.98
CA GLU A 650 -25.25 -5.87 5.75
C GLU A 650 -25.67 -7.32 6.03
N GLU A 651 -24.96 -8.03 6.92
CA GLU A 651 -25.33 -9.36 7.38
C GLU A 651 -26.66 -9.36 8.13
N GLU A 652 -26.86 -8.41 9.05
CA GLU A 652 -28.12 -8.23 9.78
C GLU A 652 -29.28 -7.95 8.81
N GLN A 653 -29.07 -7.07 7.81
CA GLN A 653 -30.06 -6.82 6.76
C GLN A 653 -30.33 -8.04 5.87
N ALA A 654 -29.30 -8.83 5.55
CA ALA A 654 -29.45 -10.05 4.76
C ALA A 654 -30.23 -11.12 5.54
N GLU A 655 -29.99 -11.28 6.83
CA GLU A 655 -30.79 -12.14 7.71
C GLU A 655 -32.24 -11.65 7.79
N GLU A 656 -32.47 -10.36 8.03
CA GLU A 656 -33.83 -9.79 8.03
C GLU A 656 -34.56 -10.02 6.69
N ASN A 657 -33.86 -9.85 5.56
CA ASN A 657 -34.45 -10.06 4.23
C ASN A 657 -34.77 -11.54 3.99
N LYS A 658 -33.91 -12.46 4.42
CA LYS A 658 -34.18 -13.92 4.38
C LYS A 658 -35.38 -14.26 5.25
N GLU A 659 -35.50 -13.68 6.44
CA GLU A 659 -36.66 -13.86 7.30
C GLU A 659 -37.95 -13.33 6.66
N LYS A 660 -37.90 -12.13 6.06
CA LYS A 660 -39.05 -11.55 5.33
C LYS A 660 -39.45 -12.43 4.15
N GLN A 661 -38.50 -12.89 3.35
CA GLN A 661 -38.76 -13.82 2.23
C GLN A 661 -39.35 -15.14 2.71
N ALA A 662 -38.85 -15.71 3.80
CA ALA A 662 -39.42 -16.92 4.39
C ALA A 662 -40.86 -16.70 4.87
N GLN A 663 -41.15 -15.55 5.49
CA GLN A 663 -42.51 -15.19 5.92
C GLN A 663 -43.45 -14.93 4.73
N GLU A 664 -42.96 -14.36 3.62
CA GLU A 664 -43.75 -14.18 2.40
C GLU A 664 -44.03 -15.52 1.72
N LEU A 665 -43.03 -16.40 1.62
CA LEU A 665 -43.20 -17.76 1.10
C LEU A 665 -44.19 -18.56 1.95
N GLU A 666 -44.13 -18.43 3.28
CA GLU A 666 -45.08 -19.05 4.21
C GLU A 666 -46.50 -18.51 3.99
N LYS A 667 -46.68 -17.20 3.81
CA LYS A 667 -47.99 -16.61 3.47
C LYS A 667 -48.51 -17.04 2.11
N GLU A 668 -47.65 -17.15 1.10
CA GLU A 668 -48.02 -17.66 -0.23
C GLU A 668 -48.41 -19.14 -0.16
N MET A 669 -47.69 -19.95 0.62
CA MET A 669 -48.05 -21.35 0.90
C MET A 669 -49.37 -21.46 1.66
N GLU A 670 -49.63 -20.61 2.66
CA GLU A 670 -50.91 -20.53 3.37
C GLU A 670 -52.05 -20.09 2.44
N ALA A 671 -51.81 -19.13 1.54
CA ALA A 671 -52.80 -18.66 0.57
C ALA A 671 -53.13 -19.74 -0.47
N LEU A 672 -52.12 -20.50 -0.94
CA LEU A 672 -52.31 -21.65 -1.83
C LEU A 672 -53.02 -22.82 -1.14
N GLN A 673 -52.78 -23.04 0.15
CA GLN A 673 -53.55 -24.01 0.96
C GLN A 673 -54.98 -23.52 1.25
N GLY A 674 -55.19 -22.20 1.31
CA GLY A 674 -56.50 -21.58 1.54
C GLY A 674 -57.50 -21.74 0.39
N ASP A 675 -57.03 -22.01 -0.83
CA ASP A 675 -57.88 -22.25 -2.02
C ASP A 675 -58.20 -23.73 -2.26
N ILE A 676 -57.61 -24.66 -1.50
CA ILE A 676 -57.92 -26.10 -1.57
C ILE A 676 -58.71 -26.50 -0.33
N GLY A 677 -60.00 -26.19 -0.36
CA GLY A 677 -60.95 -26.57 0.68
C GLY A 677 -62.05 -27.51 0.17
N SER A 678 -61.77 -28.82 0.06
CA SER A 678 -62.71 -29.86 0.52
C SER A 678 -62.08 -31.26 0.56
N ASN A 679 -62.13 -31.88 1.74
CA ASN A 679 -61.99 -33.32 2.06
C ASN A 679 -60.59 -33.97 1.98
N GLN A 680 -59.89 -34.03 3.11
CA GLN A 680 -59.64 -35.28 3.87
C GLN A 680 -58.78 -34.98 5.10
N ARG A 681 -59.32 -35.25 6.30
CA ARG A 681 -58.52 -35.37 7.52
C ARG A 681 -57.87 -36.75 7.52
N ILE A 682 -56.54 -36.78 7.40
CA ILE A 682 -55.74 -37.97 7.75
C ILE A 682 -54.95 -37.59 8.99
N ASP A 683 -55.33 -38.20 10.11
CA ASP A 683 -54.59 -38.13 11.37
C ASP A 683 -53.24 -38.84 11.22
N ILE A 684 -52.15 -38.11 11.44
CA ILE A 684 -50.80 -38.67 11.60
C ILE A 684 -50.30 -38.28 13.00
N PRO A 685 -49.74 -39.20 13.81
CA PRO A 685 -49.44 -38.92 15.21
C PRO A 685 -48.31 -37.91 15.37
N SER A 686 -48.50 -36.99 16.32
CA SER A 686 -47.50 -36.04 16.79
C SER A 686 -46.26 -36.73 17.37
N SER A 687 -45.09 -36.46 16.79
CA SER A 687 -43.78 -36.71 17.39
C SER A 687 -43.16 -35.39 17.86
N PRO A 688 -42.32 -35.39 18.91
CA PRO A 688 -42.04 -34.19 19.69
C PRO A 688 -41.16 -33.21 18.92
N VAL A 689 -41.45 -31.93 19.12
CA VAL A 689 -40.70 -30.78 18.64
C VAL A 689 -39.23 -30.90 19.06
N ARG A 690 -38.39 -31.45 18.19
CA ARG A 690 -36.96 -31.16 18.18
C ARG A 690 -36.82 -29.75 17.60
N ARG A 691 -36.41 -28.80 18.45
CA ARG A 691 -35.82 -27.53 18.02
C ARG A 691 -34.91 -27.81 16.81
N LYS A 692 -35.26 -27.29 15.64
CA LYS A 692 -34.33 -27.15 14.52
C LYS A 692 -33.21 -26.25 15.00
N LYS A 693 -32.12 -26.84 15.51
CA LYS A 693 -30.80 -26.22 15.38
C LYS A 693 -30.62 -25.98 13.89
N LYS A 694 -30.28 -24.74 13.53
CA LYS A 694 -29.74 -24.38 12.21
C LYS A 694 -28.80 -25.53 11.79
N LYS A 695 -29.06 -26.17 10.65
CA LYS A 695 -27.95 -26.74 9.88
C LYS A 695 -27.19 -25.51 9.41
N GLU A 696 -26.30 -25.02 10.26
CA GLU A 696 -25.13 -24.31 9.80
C GLU A 696 -24.51 -25.21 8.73
N GLU A 697 -24.29 -24.64 7.55
CA GLU A 697 -23.26 -25.17 6.67
C GLU A 697 -22.02 -25.30 7.54
N LYS A 698 -21.71 -26.53 7.93
CA LYS A 698 -20.36 -26.83 8.40
C LYS A 698 -19.42 -26.34 7.30
N PRO A 699 -18.28 -25.73 7.64
CA PRO A 699 -17.17 -25.64 6.70
C PRO A 699 -16.92 -27.04 6.13
N PRO A 700 -16.38 -27.18 4.90
CA PRO A 700 -15.95 -28.49 4.44
C PRO A 700 -15.12 -29.11 5.56
N GLU A 701 -15.58 -30.26 6.07
CA GLU A 701 -14.92 -30.95 7.17
C GLU A 701 -13.44 -31.01 6.82
N GLU A 702 -12.62 -30.46 7.71
CA GLU A 702 -11.19 -30.77 7.72
C GLU A 702 -11.09 -32.27 7.53
N GLU A 703 -10.32 -32.70 6.52
CA GLU A 703 -9.90 -34.08 6.40
C GLU A 703 -9.05 -34.37 7.66
N GLU A 704 -9.71 -34.68 8.78
CA GLU A 704 -9.12 -35.53 9.80
C GLU A 704 -8.57 -36.73 9.04
N GLU A 705 -7.28 -37.02 9.21
CA GLU A 705 -6.62 -38.17 8.62
C GLU A 705 -7.42 -39.44 8.96
N ILE A 706 -8.36 -39.81 8.11
CA ILE A 706 -8.92 -41.15 8.09
C ILE A 706 -7.76 -42.02 7.63
N ILE A 707 -7.09 -42.65 8.58
CA ILE A 707 -6.16 -43.75 8.36
C ILE A 707 -6.98 -44.92 7.82
N GLY A 708 -7.36 -44.83 6.54
CA GLY A 708 -8.18 -45.80 5.83
C GLY A 708 -8.21 -45.48 4.33
N PRO A 709 -8.29 -46.50 3.45
CA PRO A 709 -8.37 -46.28 2.01
C PRO A 709 -9.65 -45.52 1.64
N LYS A 710 -9.53 -44.48 0.79
CA LYS A 710 -10.68 -43.69 0.32
C LYS A 710 -11.73 -44.62 -0.31
N PRO A 711 -13.02 -44.54 0.06
CA PRO A 711 -14.02 -45.44 -0.49
C PRO A 711 -14.27 -45.15 -1.98
N MET A 712 -14.47 -46.20 -2.79
CA MET A 712 -14.86 -46.06 -4.21
C MET A 712 -16.25 -45.44 -4.34
N LEU A 713 -16.41 -44.55 -5.32
CA LEU A 713 -17.70 -43.94 -5.63
C LEU A 713 -18.69 -45.01 -6.16
N PRO A 714 -19.96 -45.00 -5.71
CA PRO A 714 -20.95 -46.03 -6.05
C PRO A 714 -21.47 -45.95 -7.51
N TYR A 715 -21.09 -44.90 -8.25
CA TYR A 715 -21.51 -44.66 -9.63
C TYR A 715 -20.57 -45.34 -10.63
N SER A 716 -21.06 -45.84 -11.77
CA SER A 716 -20.22 -46.37 -12.85
C SER A 716 -19.40 -45.26 -13.53
N SER A 717 -18.09 -45.46 -13.72
CA SER A 717 -17.24 -44.51 -14.45
C SER A 717 -17.33 -44.75 -15.97
N MET A 718 -17.40 -43.66 -16.74
CA MET A 718 -17.55 -43.66 -18.21
C MET A 718 -18.74 -44.48 -18.75
N PHE A 719 -19.72 -44.82 -17.89
CA PHE A 719 -20.80 -45.79 -18.17
C PHE A 719 -20.35 -47.22 -18.52
N ILE A 720 -19.05 -47.51 -18.49
CA ILE A 720 -18.47 -48.80 -18.89
C ILE A 720 -17.95 -49.57 -17.66
N PHE A 721 -17.42 -48.87 -16.65
CA PHE A 721 -16.77 -49.50 -15.51
C PHE A 721 -17.60 -49.38 -14.22
N SER A 722 -18.32 -50.46 -13.89
CA SER A 722 -19.01 -50.58 -12.59
C SER A 722 -18.02 -50.61 -11.42
N PRO A 723 -18.45 -50.30 -10.18
CA PRO A 723 -17.61 -50.43 -8.98
C PRO A 723 -17.04 -51.85 -8.74
N THR A 724 -17.63 -52.86 -9.39
CA THR A 724 -17.20 -54.26 -9.34
C THR A 724 -16.17 -54.65 -10.41
N ASN A 725 -15.86 -53.75 -11.36
CA ASN A 725 -14.96 -54.05 -12.46
C ASN A 725 -13.49 -54.15 -11.99
N PRO A 726 -12.74 -55.21 -12.38
CA PRO A 726 -11.36 -55.41 -11.95
C PRO A 726 -10.40 -54.29 -12.40
N ILE A 727 -10.63 -53.68 -13.57
CA ILE A 727 -9.79 -52.60 -14.11
C ILE A 727 -9.91 -51.35 -13.24
N ARG A 728 -11.14 -50.98 -12.86
CA ARG A 728 -11.38 -49.83 -11.99
C ARG A 728 -10.87 -50.07 -10.57
N ARG A 729 -11.04 -51.28 -10.05
CA ARG A 729 -10.49 -51.68 -8.75
C ARG A 729 -8.96 -51.63 -8.73
N GLY A 730 -8.31 -52.01 -9.84
CA GLY A 730 -6.88 -51.87 -10.03
C GLY A 730 -6.44 -50.41 -10.08
N ALA A 731 -7.10 -49.57 -10.88
CA ALA A 731 -6.79 -48.13 -10.96
C ALA A 731 -6.97 -47.43 -9.61
N HIS A 732 -8.07 -47.72 -8.91
CA HIS A 732 -8.34 -47.19 -7.57
C HIS A 732 -7.32 -47.65 -6.53
N TRP A 733 -6.82 -48.89 -6.63
CA TRP A 733 -5.74 -49.37 -5.79
C TRP A 733 -4.43 -48.59 -6.05
N VAL A 734 -4.07 -48.37 -7.33
CA VAL A 734 -2.87 -47.61 -7.72
C VAL A 734 -2.92 -46.16 -7.24
N VAL A 735 -4.03 -45.46 -7.51
CA VAL A 735 -4.19 -44.04 -7.16
C VAL A 735 -4.16 -43.79 -5.65
N ASN A 736 -4.61 -44.76 -4.84
CA ASN A 736 -4.59 -44.67 -3.39
C ASN A 736 -3.31 -45.23 -2.72
N LEU A 737 -2.30 -45.65 -3.50
CA LEU A 737 -1.01 -46.04 -2.92
C LEU A 737 -0.36 -44.84 -2.23
N ARG A 738 0.10 -45.04 -0.98
CA ARG A 738 0.78 -44.00 -0.19
C ARG A 738 1.96 -43.35 -0.92
N TYR A 739 2.65 -44.11 -1.78
CA TYR A 739 3.80 -43.62 -2.54
C TYR A 739 3.44 -42.99 -3.90
N PHE A 740 2.23 -43.21 -4.42
CA PHE A 740 1.82 -42.66 -5.72
C PHE A 740 1.83 -41.13 -5.70
N ASP A 741 1.29 -40.54 -4.63
CA ASP A 741 1.28 -39.08 -4.49
C ASP A 741 2.67 -38.49 -4.28
N PHE A 742 3.54 -39.16 -3.52
CA PHE A 742 4.93 -38.74 -3.34
C PHE A 742 5.74 -38.86 -4.64
N PHE A 743 5.55 -39.94 -5.40
CA PHE A 743 6.21 -40.16 -6.69
C PHE A 743 5.85 -39.06 -7.70
N ILE A 744 4.57 -38.77 -7.89
CA ILE A 744 4.16 -37.71 -8.82
C ILE A 744 4.65 -36.34 -8.35
N MET A 745 4.74 -36.08 -7.03
CA MET A 745 5.33 -34.84 -6.51
C MET A 745 6.80 -34.69 -6.90
N ILE A 746 7.61 -35.76 -6.80
CA ILE A 746 9.00 -35.75 -7.28
C ILE A 746 9.05 -35.47 -8.78
N VAL A 747 8.18 -36.10 -9.58
CA VAL A 747 8.11 -35.89 -11.03
C VAL A 747 7.76 -34.43 -11.37
N ILE A 748 6.85 -33.80 -10.62
CA ILE A 748 6.55 -32.37 -10.77
C ILE A 748 7.79 -31.53 -10.49
N CYS A 749 8.52 -31.80 -9.40
CA CYS A 749 9.75 -31.06 -9.08
C CYS A 749 10.81 -31.21 -10.18
N LEU A 750 11.07 -32.44 -10.65
CA LEU A 750 12.03 -32.70 -11.73
C LEU A 750 11.60 -32.04 -13.05
N SER A 751 10.31 -32.10 -13.38
CA SER A 751 9.75 -31.41 -14.55
C SER A 751 9.90 -29.89 -14.45
N SER A 752 9.80 -29.33 -13.25
CA SER A 752 9.96 -27.89 -13.02
C SER A 752 11.42 -27.48 -13.12
N MET A 753 12.34 -28.27 -12.56
CA MET A 753 13.79 -28.06 -12.71
C MET A 753 14.23 -28.14 -14.17
N ALA A 754 13.68 -29.07 -14.95
CA ALA A 754 13.96 -29.17 -16.38
C ALA A 754 13.53 -27.90 -17.13
N LEU A 755 12.36 -27.33 -16.79
CA LEU A 755 11.86 -26.09 -17.37
C LEU A 755 12.77 -24.88 -17.06
N ALA A 756 13.30 -24.81 -15.83
CA ALA A 756 14.24 -23.75 -15.43
C ALA A 756 15.63 -23.87 -16.06
N ALA A 757 16.02 -25.08 -16.50
CA ALA A 757 17.30 -25.33 -17.15
C ALA A 757 17.27 -25.07 -18.67
N GLU A 758 16.12 -24.72 -19.24
CA GLU A 758 15.96 -24.44 -20.67
C GLU A 758 16.81 -23.23 -21.09
N ASP A 759 17.47 -23.30 -22.24
CA ASP A 759 18.14 -22.16 -22.87
C ASP A 759 17.14 -21.43 -23.78
N PRO A 760 16.70 -20.20 -23.45
CA PRO A 760 15.73 -19.47 -24.27
C PRO A 760 16.34 -18.86 -25.53
N ILE A 761 17.67 -18.72 -25.60
CA ILE A 761 18.37 -18.03 -26.69
C ILE A 761 18.73 -19.00 -27.81
N ASN A 762 19.31 -20.16 -27.45
CA ASN A 762 19.75 -21.16 -28.42
C ASN A 762 18.89 -22.43 -28.38
N GLU A 763 17.83 -22.45 -29.21
CA GLU A 763 16.88 -23.56 -29.31
C GLU A 763 17.52 -24.90 -29.67
N ASN A 764 18.62 -24.89 -30.45
CA ASN A 764 19.30 -26.10 -30.92
C ASN A 764 20.46 -26.56 -30.00
N SER A 765 20.55 -26.03 -28.78
CA SER A 765 21.58 -26.43 -27.82
C SER A 765 21.48 -27.92 -27.45
N PHE A 766 22.61 -28.58 -27.25
CA PHE A 766 22.68 -29.96 -26.75
C PHE A 766 21.90 -30.13 -25.43
N ARG A 767 21.93 -29.11 -24.58
CA ARG A 767 21.17 -29.04 -23.33
C ARG A 767 19.66 -29.14 -23.60
N ASN A 768 19.16 -28.34 -24.54
CA ASN A 768 17.72 -28.32 -24.88
C ASN A 768 17.26 -29.63 -25.49
N HIS A 769 18.07 -30.25 -26.36
CA HIS A 769 17.74 -31.57 -26.92
C HIS A 769 17.58 -32.65 -25.84
N ILE A 770 18.39 -32.63 -24.77
CA ILE A 770 18.23 -33.55 -23.63
C ILE A 770 16.96 -33.21 -22.83
N LEU A 771 16.71 -31.91 -22.57
CA LEU A 771 15.56 -31.46 -21.81
C LEU A 771 14.23 -31.79 -22.50
N ASP A 772 14.16 -31.70 -23.83
CA ASP A 772 12.99 -32.07 -24.63
C ASP A 772 12.62 -33.55 -24.46
N GLN A 773 13.63 -34.44 -24.43
CA GLN A 773 13.41 -35.86 -24.19
C GLN A 773 12.86 -36.12 -22.78
N PHE A 774 13.37 -35.40 -21.78
CA PHE A 774 12.81 -35.48 -20.44
C PHE A 774 11.38 -34.95 -20.37
N ASP A 775 11.04 -33.89 -21.10
CA ASP A 775 9.67 -33.37 -21.11
C ASP A 775 8.66 -34.35 -21.73
N TYR A 776 9.05 -35.09 -22.79
CA TYR A 776 8.23 -36.19 -23.30
C TYR A 776 8.02 -37.28 -22.26
N ALA A 777 9.08 -37.67 -21.54
CA ALA A 777 8.98 -38.65 -20.46
C ALA A 777 8.04 -38.19 -19.34
N PHE A 778 8.16 -36.93 -18.89
CA PHE A 778 7.28 -36.37 -17.86
C PHE A 778 5.83 -36.26 -18.34
N THR A 779 5.60 -35.82 -19.58
CA THR A 779 4.25 -35.71 -20.16
C THR A 779 3.56 -37.07 -20.23
N CYS A 780 4.28 -38.14 -20.57
CA CYS A 780 3.77 -39.51 -20.51
C CYS A 780 3.35 -39.92 -19.10
N VAL A 781 4.16 -39.62 -18.07
CA VAL A 781 3.80 -39.92 -16.68
C VAL A 781 2.53 -39.17 -16.25
N PHE A 782 2.38 -37.90 -16.63
CA PHE A 782 1.17 -37.13 -16.32
C PHE A 782 -0.07 -37.60 -17.11
N ALA A 783 0.11 -38.05 -18.35
CA ALA A 783 -0.97 -38.65 -19.13
C ALA A 783 -1.48 -39.95 -18.48
N VAL A 784 -0.57 -40.79 -17.97
CA VAL A 784 -0.91 -42.00 -17.21
C VAL A 784 -1.63 -41.65 -15.90
N GLU A 785 -1.14 -40.65 -15.16
CA GLU A 785 -1.81 -40.13 -13.96
C GLU A 785 -3.25 -39.71 -14.26
N MET A 786 -3.44 -38.87 -15.29
CA MET A 786 -4.76 -38.38 -15.73
C MET A 786 -5.69 -39.54 -16.10
N PHE A 787 -5.20 -40.50 -16.89
CA PHE A 787 -6.00 -41.63 -17.35
C PHE A 787 -6.43 -42.54 -16.20
N LEU A 788 -5.53 -42.85 -15.26
CA LEU A 788 -5.85 -43.64 -14.06
C LEU A 788 -6.94 -42.97 -13.21
N LYS A 789 -6.86 -41.64 -13.03
CA LYS A 789 -7.87 -40.86 -12.29
C LYS A 789 -9.21 -40.79 -13.01
N ILE A 790 -9.22 -40.69 -14.35
CA ILE A 790 -10.46 -40.72 -15.14
C ILE A 790 -11.15 -42.09 -15.04
N ILE A 791 -10.38 -43.19 -15.01
CA ILE A 791 -10.93 -44.54 -14.81
C ILE A 791 -11.55 -44.70 -13.41
N ASP A 792 -10.89 -44.18 -12.37
CA ASP A 792 -11.38 -44.27 -10.99
C ASP A 792 -12.63 -43.39 -10.75
N LEU A 793 -12.51 -42.10 -11.09
CA LEU A 793 -13.48 -41.04 -10.76
C LEU A 793 -14.51 -40.77 -11.86
N GLY A 794 -14.32 -41.23 -13.10
CA GLY A 794 -15.21 -40.88 -14.22
C GLY A 794 -15.06 -39.44 -14.73
N ILE A 795 -15.69 -39.10 -15.86
CA ILE A 795 -15.40 -37.87 -16.63
C ILE A 795 -16.13 -36.63 -16.08
N ILE A 796 -17.47 -36.52 -16.17
CA ILE A 796 -18.20 -35.26 -15.87
C ILE A 796 -19.56 -35.39 -15.16
N LEU A 797 -20.22 -36.54 -15.21
CA LEU A 797 -21.67 -36.62 -14.94
C LEU A 797 -22.06 -36.59 -13.45
N HIS A 798 -21.24 -37.13 -12.54
CA HIS A 798 -21.57 -37.22 -11.13
C HIS A 798 -20.76 -36.22 -10.29
N PRO A 799 -21.22 -35.82 -9.08
CA PRO A 799 -20.57 -34.77 -8.30
C PRO A 799 -19.12 -35.08 -7.90
N GLY A 800 -18.72 -36.36 -7.84
CA GLY A 800 -17.32 -36.77 -7.64
C GLY A 800 -16.49 -37.02 -8.91
N SER A 801 -16.93 -36.54 -10.09
CA SER A 801 -16.25 -36.81 -11.37
C SER A 801 -14.99 -35.95 -11.56
N TYR A 802 -14.01 -36.47 -12.32
CA TYR A 802 -12.70 -35.85 -12.53
C TYR A 802 -12.78 -34.40 -13.01
N LEU A 803 -13.54 -34.09 -14.07
CA LEU A 803 -13.63 -32.75 -14.66
C LEU A 803 -14.51 -31.75 -13.89
N ARG A 804 -15.11 -32.14 -12.76
CA ARG A 804 -15.84 -31.18 -11.90
C ARG A 804 -14.95 -30.50 -10.87
N GLU A 805 -13.77 -31.05 -10.63
CA GLU A 805 -12.79 -30.49 -9.71
C GLU A 805 -11.84 -29.54 -10.44
N PHE A 806 -11.76 -28.27 -10.01
CA PHE A 806 -10.96 -27.22 -10.64
C PHE A 806 -9.49 -27.63 -10.90
N TRP A 807 -8.85 -28.27 -9.92
CA TRP A 807 -7.46 -28.72 -10.02
C TRP A 807 -7.24 -29.79 -11.09
N ASN A 808 -8.22 -30.67 -11.29
CA ASN A 808 -8.14 -31.73 -12.30
C ASN A 808 -8.41 -31.16 -13.71
N ILE A 809 -9.26 -30.13 -13.84
CA ILE A 809 -9.46 -29.43 -15.11
C ILE A 809 -8.16 -28.75 -15.55
N MET A 810 -7.52 -28.00 -14.65
CA MET A 810 -6.24 -27.34 -14.94
C MET A 810 -5.18 -28.35 -15.38
N ASP A 811 -5.07 -29.48 -14.68
CA ASP A 811 -4.17 -30.57 -15.04
C ASP A 811 -4.48 -31.17 -16.42
N ALA A 812 -5.76 -31.48 -16.68
CA ALA A 812 -6.20 -32.00 -17.96
C ALA A 812 -5.84 -31.06 -19.11
N VAL A 813 -6.04 -29.75 -18.94
CA VAL A 813 -5.68 -28.74 -19.94
C VAL A 813 -4.17 -28.76 -20.23
N VAL A 814 -3.33 -28.81 -19.20
CA VAL A 814 -1.86 -28.83 -19.36
C VAL A 814 -1.40 -30.11 -20.08
N VAL A 815 -1.93 -31.27 -19.68
CA VAL A 815 -1.57 -32.56 -20.28
C VAL A 815 -2.09 -32.66 -21.73
N ILE A 816 -3.33 -32.25 -22.00
CA ILE A 816 -3.91 -32.27 -23.34
C ILE A 816 -3.15 -31.33 -24.28
N CYS A 817 -2.83 -30.10 -23.85
CA CYS A 817 -2.04 -29.18 -24.67
C CYS A 817 -0.64 -29.73 -24.98
N ALA A 818 0.00 -30.38 -24.00
CA ALA A 818 1.30 -31.01 -24.20
C ALA A 818 1.23 -32.21 -25.17
N LEU A 819 0.21 -33.07 -25.04
CA LEU A 819 -0.03 -34.18 -25.97
C LEU A 819 -0.34 -33.68 -27.39
N CYS A 820 -1.15 -32.62 -27.53
CA CYS A 820 -1.40 -31.98 -28.82
C CYS A 820 -0.08 -31.51 -29.45
N SER A 821 0.77 -30.80 -28.71
CA SER A 821 2.09 -30.39 -29.22
C SER A 821 2.90 -31.58 -29.74
N ILE A 822 2.98 -32.68 -28.98
CA ILE A 822 3.71 -33.89 -29.38
C ILE A 822 3.12 -34.52 -30.64
N VAL A 823 1.79 -34.63 -30.72
CA VAL A 823 1.09 -35.21 -31.87
C VAL A 823 1.29 -34.37 -33.12
N PHE A 824 1.24 -33.04 -33.01
CA PHE A 824 1.53 -32.14 -34.11
C PHE A 824 2.99 -32.24 -34.55
N ASP A 825 3.95 -32.27 -33.61
CA ASP A 825 5.38 -32.45 -33.91
C ASP A 825 5.65 -33.79 -34.62
N LEU A 826 4.91 -34.86 -34.26
CA LEU A 826 5.03 -36.20 -34.87
C LEU A 826 4.35 -36.31 -36.25
N ILE A 827 3.22 -35.63 -36.47
CA ILE A 827 2.47 -35.68 -37.74
C ILE A 827 3.12 -34.80 -38.82
N TYR A 828 3.71 -33.66 -38.46
CA TYR A 828 4.23 -32.67 -39.43
C TYR A 828 5.73 -32.80 -39.74
N SER A 829 6.39 -33.85 -39.25
CA SER A 829 7.83 -34.08 -39.44
C SER A 829 8.29 -34.24 -40.89
N GLU A 830 7.39 -34.36 -41.89
CA GLU A 830 7.81 -34.69 -43.27
C GLU A 830 7.42 -33.75 -44.42
N LYS A 831 6.73 -32.61 -44.23
CA LYS A 831 6.51 -31.67 -45.36
C LYS A 831 6.61 -30.19 -45.01
N SER A 832 7.49 -29.53 -45.76
CA SER A 832 7.82 -28.10 -45.77
C SER A 832 6.62 -27.18 -46.09
N ALA A 833 6.76 -25.92 -45.62
CA ALA A 833 6.05 -24.70 -46.07
C ALA A 833 4.66 -24.35 -45.49
N ALA A 834 4.48 -24.49 -44.17
CA ALA A 834 3.45 -23.74 -43.42
C ALA A 834 3.99 -23.22 -42.07
N SER A 835 5.13 -22.55 -42.09
CA SER A 835 5.85 -22.04 -40.90
C SER A 835 5.32 -20.70 -40.36
N ALA A 836 4.04 -20.38 -40.55
CA ALA A 836 3.42 -19.13 -40.07
C ALA A 836 2.75 -19.24 -38.69
N ASN A 837 2.53 -20.46 -38.17
CA ASN A 837 1.89 -20.69 -36.87
C ASN A 837 2.83 -21.37 -35.83
N LEU A 838 4.14 -21.13 -35.94
CA LEU A 838 5.13 -21.64 -34.98
C LEU A 838 5.08 -20.88 -33.64
N SER A 839 4.72 -19.60 -33.65
CA SER A 839 4.59 -18.77 -32.45
C SER A 839 3.45 -19.25 -31.54
N THR A 840 2.31 -19.66 -32.11
CA THR A 840 1.19 -20.24 -31.35
C THR A 840 1.52 -21.58 -30.69
N MET A 841 2.43 -22.38 -31.28
CA MET A 841 2.85 -23.66 -30.70
C MET A 841 3.85 -23.48 -29.54
N LYS A 842 4.72 -22.46 -29.61
CA LYS A 842 5.58 -22.05 -28.48
C LYS A 842 4.74 -21.57 -27.29
N SER A 843 3.68 -20.79 -27.53
CA SER A 843 2.77 -20.33 -26.48
C SER A 843 2.05 -21.47 -25.72
N LEU A 844 1.76 -22.60 -26.37
CA LEU A 844 1.16 -23.77 -25.72
C LEU A 844 2.13 -24.51 -24.79
N ARG A 845 3.44 -24.45 -25.07
CA ARG A 845 4.48 -25.01 -24.20
C ARG A 845 4.64 -24.22 -22.90
N VAL A 846 4.34 -22.92 -22.92
CA VAL A 846 4.32 -22.04 -21.72
C VAL A 846 3.35 -22.58 -20.67
N LEU A 847 2.21 -23.19 -21.06
CA LEU A 847 1.23 -23.74 -20.11
C LEU A 847 1.80 -24.84 -19.19
N ARG A 848 2.94 -25.46 -19.56
CA ARG A 848 3.66 -26.42 -18.71
C ARG A 848 4.20 -25.79 -17.43
N VAL A 849 4.35 -24.45 -17.39
CA VAL A 849 4.71 -23.69 -16.19
C VAL A 849 3.67 -23.79 -15.07
N LEU A 850 2.45 -24.24 -15.37
CA LEU A 850 1.39 -24.42 -14.38
C LEU A 850 1.51 -25.76 -13.62
N ARG A 851 2.39 -26.69 -14.03
CA ARG A 851 2.61 -28.00 -13.37
C ARG A 851 2.95 -27.89 -11.86
N PRO A 852 3.80 -26.94 -11.39
CA PRO A 852 4.05 -26.71 -9.96
C PRO A 852 2.79 -26.41 -9.14
N LEU A 853 1.74 -25.83 -9.72
CA LEU A 853 0.49 -25.51 -9.01
C LEU A 853 -0.20 -26.76 -8.44
N LYS A 854 0.07 -27.95 -9.01
CA LYS A 854 -0.40 -29.24 -8.46
C LYS A 854 0.09 -29.50 -7.02
N THR A 855 1.22 -28.90 -6.62
CA THR A 855 1.76 -29.06 -5.26
C THR A 855 0.83 -28.47 -4.22
N ILE A 856 0.07 -27.41 -4.55
CA ILE A 856 -0.93 -26.78 -3.66
C ILE A 856 -1.93 -27.82 -3.18
N LYS A 857 -2.57 -28.56 -4.11
CA LYS A 857 -3.55 -29.59 -3.77
C LYS A 857 -2.97 -30.71 -2.88
N ARG A 858 -1.68 -31.03 -3.04
CA ARG A 858 -1.02 -32.18 -2.41
C ARG A 858 -0.45 -31.89 -1.03
N VAL A 859 -0.20 -30.63 -0.71
CA VAL A 859 0.31 -30.19 0.60
C VAL A 859 -0.84 -29.51 1.36
N PRO A 860 -1.51 -30.18 2.33
CA PRO A 860 -2.71 -29.66 2.98
C PRO A 860 -2.51 -28.27 3.61
N LYS A 861 -1.33 -28.04 4.21
CA LYS A 861 -0.98 -26.75 4.80
C LYS A 861 -0.84 -25.63 3.75
N LEU A 862 -0.31 -25.94 2.56
CA LEU A 862 -0.23 -25.00 1.44
C LEU A 862 -1.61 -24.74 0.84
N LYS A 863 -2.43 -25.78 0.72
CA LYS A 863 -3.83 -25.69 0.30
C LYS A 863 -4.63 -24.78 1.23
N ALA A 864 -4.51 -24.96 2.54
CA ALA A 864 -5.20 -24.12 3.53
C ALA A 864 -4.83 -22.64 3.38
N VAL A 865 -3.54 -22.33 3.20
CA VAL A 865 -3.07 -20.95 2.93
C VAL A 865 -3.64 -20.41 1.62
N PHE A 866 -3.65 -21.22 0.55
CA PHE A 866 -4.20 -20.82 -0.74
C PHE A 866 -5.72 -20.59 -0.68
N ASP A 867 -6.48 -21.50 -0.07
CA ASP A 867 -7.94 -21.41 0.06
C ASP A 867 -8.33 -20.19 0.92
N CYS A 868 -7.57 -19.91 1.97
CA CYS A 868 -7.68 -18.71 2.80
C CYS A 868 -7.50 -17.43 1.94
N LEU A 869 -6.44 -17.36 1.13
CA LEU A 869 -6.19 -16.26 0.18
C LEU A 869 -7.31 -16.09 -0.86
N VAL A 870 -7.82 -17.18 -1.45
CA VAL A 870 -8.88 -17.11 -2.46
C VAL A 870 -10.21 -16.68 -1.86
N ASN A 871 -10.52 -17.12 -0.64
CA ASN A 871 -11.74 -16.72 0.04
C ASN A 871 -11.72 -15.25 0.48
N SER A 872 -10.58 -14.72 0.93
CA SER A 872 -10.46 -13.29 1.24
C SER A 872 -10.60 -12.40 0.00
N LEU A 873 -10.15 -12.87 -1.18
CA LEU A 873 -10.29 -12.14 -2.45
C LEU A 873 -11.75 -11.88 -2.86
N LYS A 874 -12.73 -12.71 -2.46
CA LYS A 874 -14.14 -12.52 -2.84
C LYS A 874 -14.71 -11.19 -2.34
N ASN A 875 -14.36 -10.81 -1.11
CA ASN A 875 -14.79 -9.54 -0.51
C ASN A 875 -14.03 -8.35 -1.12
N VAL A 876 -12.78 -8.57 -1.52
CA VAL A 876 -11.91 -7.57 -2.16
C VAL A 876 -12.42 -7.15 -3.54
N ILE A 877 -13.05 -8.04 -4.32
CA ILE A 877 -13.51 -7.74 -5.69
C ILE A 877 -14.44 -6.52 -5.75
N ASN A 878 -15.36 -6.37 -4.78
CA ASN A 878 -16.29 -5.23 -4.77
C ASN A 878 -15.55 -3.90 -4.65
N ILE A 879 -14.54 -3.85 -3.78
CA ILE A 879 -13.68 -2.67 -3.59
C ILE A 879 -12.79 -2.45 -4.80
N LEU A 880 -12.26 -3.53 -5.41
CA LEU A 880 -11.47 -3.45 -6.62
C LEU A 880 -12.26 -2.80 -7.77
N ILE A 881 -13.55 -3.08 -7.90
CA ILE A 881 -14.38 -2.42 -8.92
C ILE A 881 -14.51 -0.92 -8.62
N VAL A 882 -14.68 -0.52 -7.36
CA VAL A 882 -14.70 0.90 -6.97
C VAL A 882 -13.35 1.57 -7.27
N TYR A 883 -12.25 0.90 -6.93
CA TYR A 883 -10.90 1.36 -7.24
C TYR A 883 -10.71 1.57 -8.76
N ILE A 884 -11.08 0.59 -9.59
CA ILE A 884 -10.99 0.70 -11.07
C ILE A 884 -11.89 1.84 -11.59
N LEU A 885 -13.09 2.02 -11.04
CA LEU A 885 -13.99 3.11 -11.42
C LEU A 885 -13.35 4.48 -11.13
N PHE A 886 -12.77 4.67 -9.94
CA PHE A 886 -12.08 5.90 -9.60
C PHE A 886 -10.83 6.10 -10.46
N GLN A 887 -10.05 5.05 -10.70
CA GLN A 887 -8.86 5.10 -11.57
C GLN A 887 -9.25 5.54 -12.98
N PHE A 888 -10.35 5.01 -13.50
CA PHE A 888 -10.92 5.42 -14.77
C PHE A 888 -11.33 6.90 -14.78
N ILE A 889 -11.99 7.41 -13.72
CA ILE A 889 -12.35 8.84 -13.63
C ILE A 889 -11.09 9.72 -13.72
N PHE A 890 -10.05 9.40 -12.96
CA PHE A 890 -8.79 10.15 -13.00
C PHE A 890 -8.07 10.01 -14.35
N ALA A 891 -8.13 8.85 -14.99
CA ALA A 891 -7.57 8.65 -16.32
C ALA A 891 -8.27 9.54 -17.35
N VAL A 892 -9.60 9.64 -17.31
CA VAL A 892 -10.32 10.53 -18.22
C VAL A 892 -10.01 12.00 -17.91
N ILE A 893 -9.92 12.40 -16.64
CA ILE A 893 -9.46 13.75 -16.26
C ILE A 893 -8.05 14.02 -16.84
N ALA A 894 -7.13 13.06 -16.75
CA ALA A 894 -5.78 13.19 -17.26
C ALA A 894 -5.75 13.35 -18.78
N VAL A 895 -6.54 12.56 -19.52
CA VAL A 895 -6.71 12.72 -20.98
C VAL A 895 -7.21 14.13 -21.29
N GLN A 896 -8.23 14.64 -20.57
CA GLN A 896 -8.76 16.00 -20.79
C GLN A 896 -7.74 17.12 -20.50
N LEU A 897 -6.76 16.87 -19.64
CA LEU A 897 -5.73 17.83 -19.27
C LEU A 897 -4.50 17.77 -20.19
N PHE A 898 -4.10 16.57 -20.61
CA PHE A 898 -2.76 16.30 -21.15
C PHE A 898 -2.72 15.68 -22.55
N ASN A 899 -3.86 15.27 -23.12
CA ASN A 899 -3.94 14.67 -24.45
C ASN A 899 -3.22 15.53 -25.51
N GLY A 900 -2.25 14.93 -26.21
CA GLY A 900 -1.50 15.55 -27.30
C GLY A 900 -0.41 16.53 -26.89
N LYS A 901 -0.10 16.64 -25.59
CA LYS A 901 0.89 17.61 -25.05
C LYS A 901 2.22 16.99 -24.61
N PHE A 902 2.33 15.66 -24.72
CA PHE A 902 3.48 14.88 -24.23
C PHE A 902 4.46 14.54 -25.36
N PHE A 903 4.39 15.25 -26.48
CA PHE A 903 5.37 15.11 -27.55
C PHE A 903 6.62 15.94 -27.25
N TYR A 904 7.78 15.41 -27.61
CA TYR A 904 9.05 16.13 -27.52
C TYR A 904 9.92 15.86 -28.75
N CYS A 905 10.88 16.75 -28.98
CA CYS A 905 11.95 16.56 -29.95
C CYS A 905 13.22 16.16 -29.19
N THR A 906 14.05 15.28 -29.77
CA THR A 906 15.38 14.96 -29.22
C THR A 906 16.25 16.22 -29.06
N ASP A 907 16.10 17.19 -29.95
CA ASP A 907 16.69 18.53 -29.84
C ASP A 907 15.78 19.48 -29.04
N LYS A 908 16.17 19.80 -27.80
CA LYS A 908 15.43 20.71 -26.88
C LYS A 908 15.19 22.11 -27.45
N SER A 909 15.93 22.54 -28.47
CA SER A 909 15.73 23.84 -29.12
C SER A 909 14.52 23.87 -30.08
N LYS A 910 13.97 22.72 -30.45
CA LYS A 910 12.84 22.59 -31.39
C LYS A 910 11.57 22.19 -30.68
N ILE A 911 10.51 22.96 -30.91
CA ILE A 911 9.25 22.84 -30.17
C ILE A 911 8.14 22.22 -31.03
N THR A 912 8.28 22.15 -32.36
CA THR A 912 7.21 21.60 -33.23
C THR A 912 7.73 20.48 -34.11
N GLN A 913 6.84 19.55 -34.49
CA GLN A 913 7.17 18.46 -35.42
C GLN A 913 7.77 18.98 -36.75
N ALA A 914 7.24 20.08 -37.29
CA ALA A 914 7.75 20.68 -38.53
C ALA A 914 9.20 21.17 -38.38
N THR A 915 9.58 21.67 -37.19
CA THR A 915 10.93 22.15 -36.90
C THR A 915 11.88 21.04 -36.44
N CYS A 916 11.35 19.89 -36.00
CA CYS A 916 12.11 18.73 -35.52
C CYS A 916 12.49 17.82 -36.70
N GLN A 917 13.33 18.32 -37.61
CA GLN A 917 13.80 17.59 -38.79
C GLN A 917 15.32 17.72 -38.97
N GLY A 918 15.93 16.79 -39.70
CA GLY A 918 17.37 16.76 -39.96
C GLY A 918 18.17 16.25 -38.77
N ASN A 919 19.42 16.71 -38.63
CA ASN A 919 20.32 16.31 -37.55
C ASN A 919 20.61 17.48 -36.60
N TYR A 920 21.04 17.17 -35.39
CA TYR A 920 21.52 18.13 -34.39
C TYR A 920 22.82 17.64 -33.77
N PHE A 921 23.49 18.56 -33.07
CA PHE A 921 24.75 18.30 -32.39
C PHE A 921 24.47 18.01 -30.92
N VAL A 922 24.96 16.88 -30.44
CA VAL A 922 25.03 16.53 -29.03
C VAL A 922 26.45 16.83 -28.57
N PHE A 923 26.57 17.69 -27.56
CA PHE A 923 27.84 17.99 -26.92
C PHE A 923 27.91 17.14 -25.66
N ASP A 924 28.86 16.22 -25.62
CA ASP A 924 29.16 15.48 -24.39
C ASP A 924 30.06 16.35 -23.53
N ASP A 925 29.86 16.34 -22.22
CA ASP A 925 30.65 17.15 -21.27
C ASP A 925 32.17 16.88 -21.40
N ASP A 926 32.53 15.67 -21.85
CA ASP A 926 33.91 15.20 -21.95
C ASP A 926 34.52 15.31 -23.37
N SER A 927 33.79 15.82 -24.37
CA SER A 927 34.30 15.91 -25.76
C SER A 927 34.13 17.29 -26.37
N GLU A 928 35.23 17.87 -26.84
CA GLU A 928 35.20 19.12 -27.63
C GLU A 928 34.50 18.95 -28.99
N VAL A 929 34.33 17.70 -29.46
CA VAL A 929 33.74 17.40 -30.77
C VAL A 929 32.32 16.87 -30.59
N PRO A 930 31.30 17.56 -31.15
CA PRO A 930 29.93 17.11 -30.99
C PRO A 930 29.62 15.86 -31.80
N ARG A 931 28.81 14.96 -31.22
CA ARG A 931 28.19 13.85 -31.92
C ARG A 931 27.01 14.34 -32.74
N VAL A 932 26.84 13.80 -33.95
CA VAL A 932 25.71 14.14 -34.82
C VAL A 932 24.63 13.10 -34.66
N GLU A 933 23.46 13.51 -34.16
CA GLU A 933 22.31 12.65 -33.99
C GLU A 933 21.11 13.14 -34.84
N PRO A 934 20.25 12.22 -35.33
CA PRO A 934 19.04 12.61 -36.03
C PRO A 934 18.00 13.19 -35.05
N ARG A 935 17.29 14.23 -35.50
CA ARG A 935 16.12 14.73 -34.77
C ARG A 935 14.96 13.76 -34.92
N VAL A 936 14.39 13.34 -33.80
CA VAL A 936 13.21 12.48 -33.77
C VAL A 936 12.12 13.16 -32.95
N TRP A 937 10.92 13.26 -33.53
CA TRP A 937 9.72 13.72 -32.85
C TRP A 937 8.93 12.52 -32.37
N GLY A 938 8.70 12.42 -31.06
CA GLY A 938 8.00 11.29 -30.47
C GLY A 938 7.33 11.63 -29.13
N PRO A 939 6.40 10.78 -28.67
CA PRO A 939 5.83 10.93 -27.33
C PRO A 939 6.84 10.52 -26.25
N GLN A 940 6.67 11.07 -25.05
CA GLN A 940 7.34 10.56 -23.84
C GLN A 940 6.97 9.10 -23.55
N SER A 941 7.76 8.38 -22.75
CA SER A 941 7.51 6.96 -22.43
C SER A 941 6.14 6.71 -21.76
N PHE A 942 5.75 7.59 -20.84
CA PHE A 942 4.45 7.59 -20.18
C PHE A 942 3.69 8.86 -20.56
N TYR A 943 2.49 8.72 -21.12
CA TYR A 943 1.68 9.82 -21.65
C TYR A 943 0.16 9.55 -21.52
N TYR A 944 -0.68 10.51 -21.94
CA TYR A 944 -2.11 10.57 -21.64
C TYR A 944 -3.01 10.75 -22.89
N ASP A 945 -2.62 10.19 -24.04
CA ASP A 945 -3.34 10.43 -25.31
C ASP A 945 -4.65 9.65 -25.44
N ASN A 946 -4.86 8.59 -24.66
CA ASN A 946 -6.11 7.83 -24.59
C ASN A 946 -6.33 7.24 -23.19
N VAL A 947 -7.57 6.85 -22.87
CA VAL A 947 -7.95 6.42 -21.52
C VAL A 947 -7.22 5.14 -21.06
N PRO A 948 -7.11 4.05 -21.85
CA PRO A 948 -6.39 2.86 -21.42
C PRO A 948 -4.91 3.13 -21.10
N LEU A 949 -4.24 3.94 -21.93
CA LEU A 949 -2.85 4.31 -21.67
C LEU A 949 -2.73 5.25 -20.47
N ALA A 950 -3.65 6.20 -20.31
CA ALA A 950 -3.71 7.06 -19.13
C ALA A 950 -3.89 6.22 -17.84
N MET A 951 -4.70 5.16 -17.88
CA MET A 951 -4.84 4.23 -16.75
C MET A 951 -3.51 3.51 -16.45
N LEU A 952 -2.74 3.12 -17.47
CA LEU A 952 -1.42 2.50 -17.30
C LEU A 952 -0.40 3.50 -16.71
N THR A 953 -0.35 4.73 -17.23
CA THR A 953 0.50 5.79 -16.70
C THR A 953 0.16 6.10 -15.25
N LEU A 954 -1.12 6.23 -14.91
CA LEU A 954 -1.56 6.44 -13.53
C LEU A 954 -1.27 5.23 -12.63
N PHE A 955 -1.34 4.01 -13.17
CA PHE A 955 -0.97 2.81 -12.44
C PHE A 955 0.53 2.82 -12.08
N ALA A 956 1.41 3.20 -13.02
CA ALA A 956 2.84 3.39 -12.74
C ALA A 956 3.07 4.50 -11.69
N VAL A 957 2.38 5.63 -11.81
CA VAL A 957 2.44 6.69 -10.79
C VAL A 957 2.00 6.21 -9.41
N GLN A 958 1.01 5.32 -9.34
CA GLN A 958 0.51 4.77 -8.09
C GLN A 958 1.48 3.81 -7.41
N THR A 959 2.30 3.06 -8.16
CA THR A 959 3.31 2.17 -7.55
C THR A 959 4.38 2.98 -6.82
N GLY A 960 4.52 4.26 -7.15
CA GLY A 960 5.53 5.14 -6.60
C GLY A 960 6.82 5.14 -7.40
N GLU A 961 6.91 4.42 -8.53
CA GLU A 961 8.11 4.32 -9.36
C GLU A 961 8.02 5.22 -10.61
N GLY A 962 9.07 5.97 -10.90
CA GLY A 962 9.20 6.83 -12.09
C GLY A 962 8.20 7.99 -12.17
N TRP A 963 7.39 8.20 -11.12
CA TRP A 963 6.38 9.24 -11.09
C TRP A 963 6.93 10.68 -11.09
N PRO A 964 8.13 10.99 -10.54
CA PRO A 964 8.68 12.34 -10.62
C PRO A 964 8.91 12.75 -12.07
N GLN A 965 9.38 11.83 -12.93
CA GLN A 965 9.54 12.12 -14.36
C GLN A 965 8.21 12.43 -15.04
N VAL A 966 7.14 11.67 -14.73
CA VAL A 966 5.80 11.92 -15.26
C VAL A 966 5.26 13.27 -14.77
N LEU A 967 5.48 13.61 -13.49
CA LEU A 967 5.13 14.91 -12.92
C LEU A 967 5.86 16.04 -13.66
N GLN A 968 7.17 15.93 -13.84
CA GLN A 968 7.98 16.96 -14.50
C GLN A 968 7.56 17.15 -15.96
N ASN A 969 7.34 16.05 -16.69
CA ASN A 969 6.79 16.09 -18.05
C ASN A 969 5.42 16.78 -18.10
N SER A 970 4.58 16.58 -17.08
CA SER A 970 3.26 17.23 -16.97
C SER A 970 3.34 18.71 -16.67
N MET A 971 4.28 19.13 -15.81
CA MET A 971 4.54 20.54 -15.50
C MET A 971 5.16 21.28 -16.69
N ALA A 972 5.91 20.56 -17.53
CA ALA A 972 6.51 21.08 -18.75
C ALA A 972 5.55 21.06 -19.96
N ALA A 973 4.39 20.42 -19.85
CA ALA A 973 3.42 20.31 -20.93
C ALA A 973 2.85 21.68 -21.35
N THR A 974 2.87 21.96 -22.66
CA THR A 974 2.45 23.25 -23.22
C THR A 974 1.09 23.14 -23.93
N TYR A 975 1.08 23.25 -25.25
CA TYR A 975 -0.09 23.13 -26.11
C TYR A 975 -0.07 21.82 -26.89
N ILE A 976 -1.17 21.51 -27.57
CA ILE A 976 -1.28 20.31 -28.41
C ILE A 976 -0.24 20.40 -29.53
N ASP A 977 0.48 19.31 -29.78
CA ASP A 977 1.52 19.16 -30.80
C ASP A 977 2.73 20.11 -30.64
N GLN A 978 2.94 20.63 -29.43
CA GLN A 978 4.10 21.44 -29.06
C GLN A 978 4.96 20.73 -28.01
N GLY A 979 6.26 20.97 -28.09
CA GLY A 979 7.27 20.43 -27.20
C GLY A 979 7.19 21.02 -25.80
N PRO A 980 7.84 20.36 -24.82
CA PRO A 980 7.79 20.78 -23.43
C PRO A 980 8.60 22.07 -23.20
N ILE A 981 8.13 22.91 -22.27
CA ILE A 981 8.87 24.07 -21.73
C ILE A 981 8.92 23.91 -20.21
N GLN A 982 10.13 23.83 -19.65
CA GLN A 982 10.32 23.59 -18.22
C GLN A 982 9.58 24.64 -17.36
N ASN A 983 8.91 24.17 -16.30
CA ASN A 983 8.17 25.00 -15.34
C ASN A 983 7.05 25.89 -15.94
N TYR A 984 6.50 25.53 -17.11
CA TYR A 984 5.43 26.32 -17.75
C TYR A 984 4.11 26.32 -16.96
N ARG A 985 3.73 25.17 -16.37
CA ARG A 985 2.46 24.95 -15.65
C ARG A 985 2.67 24.17 -14.36
N ILE A 986 3.30 24.80 -13.36
CA ILE A 986 3.57 24.18 -12.05
C ILE A 986 2.27 23.74 -11.35
N GLU A 987 1.15 24.41 -11.60
CA GLU A 987 -0.17 24.09 -11.05
C GLU A 987 -0.66 22.68 -11.38
N MET A 988 -0.14 22.05 -12.45
CA MET A 988 -0.48 20.67 -12.81
C MET A 988 0.00 19.66 -11.78
N SER A 989 0.98 20.01 -10.94
CA SER A 989 1.41 19.17 -9.81
C SER A 989 0.30 18.85 -8.81
N ILE A 990 -0.71 19.72 -8.68
CA ILE A 990 -1.86 19.50 -7.79
C ILE A 990 -2.63 18.22 -8.18
N PHE A 991 -2.71 17.91 -9.47
CA PHE A 991 -3.35 16.67 -9.94
C PHE A 991 -2.70 15.44 -9.30
N TYR A 992 -1.37 15.38 -9.29
CA TYR A 992 -0.61 14.28 -8.71
C TYR A 992 -0.73 14.25 -7.18
N ILE A 993 -0.65 15.39 -6.50
CA ILE A 993 -0.84 15.44 -5.04
C ILE A 993 -2.22 14.87 -4.64
N ILE A 994 -3.28 15.30 -5.34
CA ILE A 994 -4.64 14.76 -5.09
C ILE A 994 -4.70 13.27 -5.42
N TYR A 995 -4.10 12.86 -6.53
CA TYR A 995 -4.04 11.46 -6.93
C TYR A 995 -3.37 10.58 -5.87
N PHE A 996 -2.22 10.99 -5.33
CA PHE A 996 -1.52 10.30 -4.25
C PHE A 996 -2.37 10.21 -2.97
N ILE A 997 -3.05 11.30 -2.59
CA ILE A 997 -3.95 11.32 -1.41
C ILE A 997 -5.11 10.34 -1.57
N VAL A 998 -5.65 10.18 -2.79
CA VAL A 998 -6.81 9.31 -3.04
C VAL A 998 -6.41 7.84 -3.20
N PHE A 999 -5.34 7.52 -3.93
CA PHE A 999 -5.03 6.13 -4.27
C PHE A 999 -4.05 5.48 -3.27
N PRO A 1000 -2.75 5.84 -3.26
CA PRO A 1000 -1.79 5.37 -2.25
C PRO A 1000 -2.25 5.56 -0.81
N PHE A 1001 -2.86 6.68 -0.45
CA PHE A 1001 -3.21 6.97 0.96
C PHE A 1001 -4.58 6.49 1.41
N PHE A 1002 -5.52 6.25 0.50
CA PHE A 1002 -6.89 5.91 0.90
C PHE A 1002 -7.32 4.55 0.37
N PHE A 1003 -7.21 4.28 -0.94
CA PHE A 1003 -7.59 2.98 -1.49
C PHE A 1003 -6.68 1.84 -1.01
N VAL A 1004 -5.37 2.05 -0.92
CA VAL A 1004 -4.45 1.02 -0.36
C VAL A 1004 -4.80 0.73 1.10
N ASN A 1005 -5.13 1.76 1.90
CA ASN A 1005 -5.48 1.59 3.31
C ASN A 1005 -6.78 0.81 3.47
N ILE A 1006 -7.79 1.09 2.65
CA ILE A 1006 -9.04 0.33 2.63
C ILE A 1006 -8.78 -1.13 2.25
N PHE A 1007 -7.94 -1.36 1.24
CA PHE A 1007 -7.60 -2.70 0.78
C PHE A 1007 -6.89 -3.52 1.87
N VAL A 1008 -5.86 -2.94 2.50
CA VAL A 1008 -5.12 -3.54 3.62
C VAL A 1008 -6.07 -3.79 4.79
N ALA A 1009 -6.91 -2.83 5.14
CA ALA A 1009 -7.89 -2.97 6.22
C ALA A 1009 -8.86 -4.13 5.95
N LEU A 1010 -9.49 -4.20 4.78
CA LEU A 1010 -10.42 -5.28 4.46
C LEU A 1010 -9.74 -6.65 4.48
N ILE A 1011 -8.53 -6.77 3.95
CA ILE A 1011 -7.77 -8.02 4.02
C ILE A 1011 -7.53 -8.42 5.49
N ILE A 1012 -7.09 -7.50 6.34
CA ILE A 1012 -6.90 -7.76 7.78
C ILE A 1012 -8.20 -8.23 8.43
N ILE A 1013 -9.36 -7.61 8.13
CA ILE A 1013 -10.66 -8.05 8.65
C ILE A 1013 -10.96 -9.47 8.23
N THR A 1014 -10.85 -9.78 6.93
CA THR A 1014 -11.17 -11.13 6.44
C THR A 1014 -10.27 -12.20 7.06
N PHE A 1015 -8.99 -11.89 7.31
CA PHE A 1015 -8.09 -12.79 8.03
C PHE A 1015 -8.43 -12.89 9.52
N GLN A 1016 -8.85 -11.80 10.15
CA GLN A 1016 -9.30 -11.80 11.55
C GLN A 1016 -10.59 -12.61 11.72
N GLU A 1017 -11.59 -12.41 10.88
CA GLU A 1017 -12.84 -13.17 10.86
C GLU A 1017 -12.59 -14.66 10.68
N GLN A 1018 -11.74 -15.04 9.72
CA GLN A 1018 -11.38 -16.44 9.53
C GLN A 1018 -10.66 -17.03 10.75
N GLY A 1019 -9.74 -16.28 11.37
CA GLY A 1019 -9.07 -16.69 12.59
C GLY A 1019 -10.00 -16.78 13.82
N GLU A 1020 -11.03 -15.93 13.89
CA GLU A 1020 -12.01 -15.92 14.96
C GLU A 1020 -13.03 -17.06 14.83
N VAL A 1021 -13.47 -17.40 13.62
CA VAL A 1021 -14.35 -18.54 13.35
C VAL A 1021 -13.70 -19.85 13.81
N GLU A 1022 -12.39 -20.01 13.62
CA GLU A 1022 -11.62 -21.15 14.15
C GLU A 1022 -11.52 -21.15 15.69
N LEU A 1023 -11.53 -19.98 16.33
CA LEU A 1023 -11.44 -19.84 17.79
C LEU A 1023 -12.80 -19.97 18.50
N GLN A 1024 -13.90 -19.57 17.85
CA GLN A 1024 -15.26 -19.57 18.41
C GLN A 1024 -15.84 -20.97 18.67
N SER A 1025 -15.13 -22.04 18.31
CA SER A 1025 -15.55 -23.42 18.58
C SER A 1025 -15.48 -23.82 20.07
N GLY A 1026 -15.05 -22.94 20.99
CA GLY A 1026 -14.94 -23.22 22.42
C GLY A 1026 -15.55 -22.15 23.34
N GLU A 1027 -16.06 -22.56 24.51
CA GLU A 1027 -16.64 -21.69 25.56
C GLU A 1027 -15.59 -20.85 26.33
N ILE A 1028 -14.30 -20.92 25.96
CA ILE A 1028 -13.17 -20.40 26.74
C ILE A 1028 -12.60 -19.15 26.06
N ASP A 1029 -12.40 -18.07 26.84
CA ASP A 1029 -11.78 -16.83 26.34
C ASP A 1029 -10.31 -17.04 25.90
N LYS A 1030 -9.84 -16.24 24.94
CA LYS A 1030 -8.49 -16.31 24.37
C LYS A 1030 -7.39 -16.19 25.44
N ASN A 1031 -7.59 -15.31 26.41
CA ASN A 1031 -6.64 -15.11 27.51
C ASN A 1031 -6.61 -16.35 28.43
N GLN A 1032 -7.77 -16.95 28.68
CA GLN A 1032 -7.88 -18.17 29.47
C GLN A 1032 -7.23 -19.35 28.75
N LYS A 1033 -7.50 -19.54 27.45
CA LYS A 1033 -6.85 -20.57 26.62
C LYS A 1033 -5.32 -20.43 26.65
N SER A 1034 -4.81 -19.22 26.42
CA SER A 1034 -3.37 -18.95 26.44
C SER A 1034 -2.73 -19.22 27.81
N CYS A 1035 -3.42 -18.88 28.90
CA CYS A 1035 -2.97 -19.17 30.27
C CYS A 1035 -2.97 -20.67 30.57
N ILE A 1036 -4.01 -21.39 30.16
CA ILE A 1036 -4.12 -22.84 30.32
C ILE A 1036 -3.02 -23.55 29.51
N ASP A 1037 -2.84 -23.19 28.25
CA ASP A 1037 -1.81 -23.74 27.37
C ASP A 1037 -0.41 -23.49 27.96
N PHE A 1038 -0.13 -22.27 28.44
CA PHE A 1038 1.12 -21.97 29.11
C PHE A 1038 1.32 -22.84 30.36
N THR A 1039 0.29 -22.98 31.19
CA THR A 1039 0.37 -23.75 32.43
C THR A 1039 0.62 -25.24 32.17
N ILE A 1040 0.00 -25.79 31.12
CA ILE A 1040 0.18 -27.20 30.70
C ILE A 1040 1.57 -27.41 30.07
N GLN A 1041 2.06 -26.45 29.28
CA GLN A 1041 3.33 -26.57 28.54
C GLN A 1041 4.56 -26.15 29.36
N ALA A 1042 4.39 -25.41 30.46
CA ALA A 1042 5.49 -24.89 31.25
C ALA A 1042 6.35 -26.01 31.83
N ARG A 1043 7.65 -25.96 31.55
CA ARG A 1043 8.67 -26.86 32.12
C ARG A 1043 9.63 -26.04 33.00
N PRO A 1044 10.13 -26.59 34.11
CA PRO A 1044 11.06 -25.88 34.98
C PRO A 1044 12.36 -25.55 34.24
N LEU A 1045 12.87 -24.33 34.44
CA LEU A 1045 14.16 -23.90 33.90
C LEU A 1045 15.31 -24.57 34.69
N GLU A 1046 16.04 -25.47 34.05
CA GLU A 1046 17.23 -26.08 34.63
C GLU A 1046 18.43 -25.14 34.57
N ARG A 1047 18.85 -24.57 35.72
CA ARG A 1047 20.13 -23.84 35.84
C ARG A 1047 21.20 -24.77 36.42
N TYR A 1048 22.30 -24.98 35.70
CA TYR A 1048 23.41 -25.79 36.18
C TYR A 1048 24.16 -25.10 37.33
N MET A 1049 24.29 -25.79 38.46
CA MET A 1049 25.13 -25.38 39.59
C MET A 1049 26.12 -26.51 39.95
N PRO A 1050 27.43 -26.24 40.10
CA PRO A 1050 28.39 -27.25 40.53
C PRO A 1050 28.11 -27.75 41.97
N ASN A 1051 28.09 -29.07 42.16
CA ASN A 1051 27.73 -29.70 43.44
C ASN A 1051 28.70 -29.37 44.61
N LYS A 1052 29.99 -29.17 44.32
CA LYS A 1052 31.04 -28.96 45.34
C LYS A 1052 31.39 -27.48 45.52
N ARG A 1053 30.82 -26.81 46.53
CA ARG A 1053 31.04 -25.38 46.82
C ARG A 1053 32.50 -24.99 47.14
N LYS A 1054 33.33 -25.93 47.62
CA LYS A 1054 34.77 -25.68 47.89
C LYS A 1054 35.67 -25.93 46.66
N SER A 1055 35.11 -26.47 45.57
CA SER A 1055 35.88 -26.79 44.36
C SER A 1055 36.26 -25.51 43.59
N PHE A 1056 37.43 -25.54 42.96
CA PHE A 1056 37.87 -24.52 42.01
C PHE A 1056 36.82 -24.27 40.90
N LYS A 1057 36.12 -25.32 40.46
CA LYS A 1057 35.03 -25.23 39.48
C LYS A 1057 33.89 -24.32 39.94
N TYR A 1058 33.51 -24.36 41.22
CA TYR A 1058 32.46 -23.49 41.76
C TYR A 1058 32.92 -22.03 41.90
N LYS A 1059 34.21 -21.80 42.20
CA LYS A 1059 34.79 -20.44 42.21
C LYS A 1059 34.76 -19.82 40.81
N ILE A 1060 35.19 -20.56 39.78
CA ILE A 1060 35.09 -20.12 38.38
C ILE A 1060 33.64 -19.91 37.97
N TRP A 1061 32.76 -20.87 38.24
CA TRP A 1061 31.33 -20.75 37.92
C TRP A 1061 30.71 -19.50 38.55
N ARG A 1062 31.06 -19.17 39.80
CA ARG A 1062 30.58 -17.95 40.46
C ARG A 1062 31.04 -16.68 39.74
N VAL A 1063 32.26 -16.64 39.23
CA VAL A 1063 32.78 -15.50 38.45
C VAL A 1063 32.08 -15.41 37.10
N VAL A 1064 32.00 -16.52 36.35
CA VAL A 1064 31.40 -16.55 35.01
C VAL A 1064 29.92 -16.18 35.01
N VAL A 1065 29.17 -16.54 36.05
CA VAL A 1065 27.75 -16.21 36.20
C VAL A 1065 27.53 -14.83 36.83
N SER A 1066 28.59 -14.14 37.27
CA SER A 1066 28.47 -12.83 37.91
C SER A 1066 28.13 -11.72 36.91
N THR A 1067 27.30 -10.76 37.33
CA THR A 1067 26.94 -9.60 36.50
C THR A 1067 28.14 -8.74 36.08
N PRO A 1068 29.21 -8.54 36.89
CA PRO A 1068 30.38 -7.79 36.44
C PRO A 1068 31.14 -8.48 35.31
N PHE A 1069 31.23 -9.82 35.32
CA PHE A 1069 31.85 -10.58 34.23
C PHE A 1069 31.05 -10.43 32.93
N GLU A 1070 29.71 -10.46 32.99
CA GLU A 1070 28.87 -10.21 31.82
C GLU A 1070 29.04 -8.80 31.26
N TYR A 1071 29.08 -7.75 32.10
CA TYR A 1071 29.36 -6.38 31.66
C TYR A 1071 30.77 -6.21 31.08
N PHE A 1072 31.76 -6.91 31.63
CA PHE A 1072 33.13 -6.90 31.09
C PHE A 1072 33.17 -7.46 29.67
N ILE A 1073 32.54 -8.61 29.42
CA ILE A 1073 32.46 -9.20 28.07
C ILE A 1073 31.70 -8.29 27.10
N MET A 1074 30.60 -7.67 27.54
CA MET A 1074 29.87 -6.68 26.74
C MET A 1074 30.75 -5.51 26.29
N LEU A 1075 31.51 -4.95 27.22
CA LEU A 1075 32.42 -3.84 26.96
C LEU A 1075 33.52 -4.25 25.96
N LEU A 1076 34.03 -5.48 26.05
CA LEU A 1076 34.94 -6.03 25.05
C LEU A 1076 34.30 -6.17 23.67
N ILE A 1077 33.03 -6.59 23.58
CA ILE A 1077 32.31 -6.66 22.29
C ILE A 1077 32.13 -5.28 21.69
N VAL A 1078 31.75 -4.27 22.49
CA VAL A 1078 31.60 -2.88 22.03
C VAL A 1078 32.94 -2.34 21.52
N PHE A 1079 34.02 -2.52 22.27
CA PHE A 1079 35.35 -2.09 21.81
C PHE A 1079 35.83 -2.83 20.56
N ASN A 1080 35.59 -4.13 20.45
CA ASN A 1080 35.92 -4.87 19.23
C ASN A 1080 35.11 -4.36 18.03
N THR A 1081 33.85 -4.01 18.24
CA THR A 1081 32.99 -3.43 17.20
C THR A 1081 33.52 -2.07 16.75
N LEU A 1082 33.87 -1.18 17.68
CA LEU A 1082 34.46 0.12 17.35
C LEU A 1082 35.77 -0.04 16.56
N LEU A 1083 36.59 -1.04 16.88
CA LEU A 1083 37.82 -1.32 16.11
C LEU A 1083 37.54 -1.79 14.68
N LEU A 1084 36.51 -2.61 14.47
CA LEU A 1084 36.10 -3.00 13.12
C LEU A 1084 35.61 -1.79 12.31
N MET A 1085 34.94 -0.83 12.96
CA MET A 1085 34.47 0.42 12.34
C MET A 1085 35.62 1.39 11.98
N MET A 1086 36.79 1.25 12.60
CA MET A 1086 37.95 2.11 12.32
C MET A 1086 38.70 1.73 11.03
N LYS A 1087 38.33 0.64 10.37
CA LYS A 1087 38.90 0.25 9.07
C LYS A 1087 38.45 1.24 7.99
N TYR A 1088 39.37 1.65 7.13
CA TYR A 1088 39.05 2.46 5.95
C TYR A 1088 39.99 2.15 4.77
N HIS A 1089 39.55 2.49 3.55
CA HIS A 1089 40.33 2.35 2.31
C HIS A 1089 41.59 3.24 2.34
N GLU A 1090 42.70 2.76 1.79
CA GLU A 1090 44.02 3.42 1.85
C GLU A 1090 44.55 3.74 3.27
N SER A 1091 44.12 2.98 4.29
CA SER A 1091 44.66 3.17 5.64
C SER A 1091 46.19 2.97 5.68
N PRO A 1092 46.95 3.84 6.40
CA PRO A 1092 48.39 3.70 6.53
C PRO A 1092 48.79 2.30 7.03
N PRO A 1093 49.92 1.73 6.56
CA PRO A 1093 50.31 0.37 6.91
C PRO A 1093 50.47 0.18 8.43
N LEU A 1094 50.88 1.21 9.16
CA LEU A 1094 50.93 1.20 10.62
C LEU A 1094 49.55 0.97 11.27
N MET A 1095 48.52 1.67 10.78
CA MET A 1095 47.16 1.56 11.30
C MET A 1095 46.57 0.16 11.01
N SER A 1096 46.75 -0.33 9.77
CA SER A 1096 46.32 -1.67 9.38
C SER A 1096 46.97 -2.76 10.24
N ASN A 1097 48.28 -2.66 10.50
CA ASN A 1097 49.00 -3.60 11.37
C ASN A 1097 48.51 -3.54 12.82
N ILE A 1098 48.23 -2.34 13.36
CA ILE A 1098 47.67 -2.17 14.71
C ILE A 1098 46.28 -2.82 14.79
N LEU A 1099 45.40 -2.59 13.80
CA LEU A 1099 44.07 -3.19 13.75
C LEU A 1099 44.16 -4.73 13.69
N ALA A 1100 45.07 -5.27 12.88
CA ALA A 1100 45.30 -6.71 12.80
C ALA A 1100 45.75 -7.30 14.15
N ALA A 1101 46.73 -6.68 14.81
CA ALA A 1101 47.21 -7.10 16.14
C ALA A 1101 46.09 -7.04 17.20
N MET A 1102 45.32 -5.96 17.23
CA MET A 1102 44.19 -5.82 18.16
C MET A 1102 43.11 -6.87 17.90
N ASN A 1103 42.80 -7.20 16.65
CA ASN A 1103 41.84 -8.26 16.32
C ASN A 1103 42.28 -9.63 16.84
N ILE A 1104 43.57 -9.95 16.81
CA ILE A 1104 44.13 -11.18 17.40
C ILE A 1104 43.97 -11.15 18.93
N ILE A 1105 44.28 -10.02 19.59
CA ILE A 1105 44.11 -9.85 21.04
C ILE A 1105 42.65 -10.08 21.46
N PHE A 1106 41.68 -9.49 20.75
CA PHE A 1106 40.26 -9.71 21.05
C PHE A 1106 39.84 -11.17 20.83
N THR A 1107 40.35 -11.81 19.78
CA THR A 1107 40.10 -13.24 19.53
C THR A 1107 40.60 -14.10 20.69
N PHE A 1108 41.78 -13.79 21.23
CA PHE A 1108 42.31 -14.45 22.41
C PHE A 1108 41.46 -14.19 23.67
N LEU A 1109 41.01 -12.97 23.91
CA LEU A 1109 40.14 -12.65 25.06
C LEU A 1109 38.80 -13.41 25.01
N PHE A 1110 38.18 -13.52 23.84
CA PHE A 1110 36.95 -14.32 23.65
C PHE A 1110 37.19 -15.83 23.74
N LEU A 1111 38.39 -16.30 23.36
CA LEU A 1111 38.80 -17.67 23.62
C LEU A 1111 38.90 -17.94 25.13
N CYS A 1112 39.53 -17.04 25.89
CA CYS A 1112 39.60 -17.14 27.36
C CYS A 1112 38.20 -17.18 27.99
N GLU A 1113 37.28 -16.32 27.55
CA GLU A 1113 35.88 -16.35 27.98
C GLU A 1113 35.25 -17.73 27.75
N THR A 1114 35.40 -18.27 26.53
CA THR A 1114 34.80 -19.54 26.13
C THR A 1114 35.38 -20.71 26.92
N VAL A 1115 36.69 -20.72 27.15
CA VAL A 1115 37.37 -21.73 27.99
C VAL A 1115 36.89 -21.65 29.44
N LEU A 1116 36.77 -20.45 30.02
CA LEU A 1116 36.25 -20.26 31.38
C LEU A 1116 34.80 -20.74 31.50
N LYS A 1117 33.94 -20.46 30.52
CA LYS A 1117 32.57 -20.98 30.45
C LYS A 1117 32.55 -22.51 30.33
N LEU A 1118 33.41 -23.10 29.51
CA LEU A 1118 33.51 -24.55 29.34
C LEU A 1118 33.93 -25.25 30.64
N ILE A 1119 34.89 -24.67 31.38
CA ILE A 1119 35.33 -25.17 32.70
C ILE A 1119 34.21 -25.01 33.75
N ALA A 1120 33.50 -23.88 33.74
CA ALA A 1120 32.42 -23.58 34.68
C ALA A 1120 31.22 -24.54 34.54
N PHE A 1121 30.70 -24.71 33.31
CA PHE A 1121 29.49 -25.49 33.05
C PHE A 1121 29.77 -26.97 32.76
N GLY A 1122 30.96 -27.30 32.25
CA GLY A 1122 31.29 -28.61 31.67
C GLY A 1122 30.68 -28.79 30.28
N ILE A 1123 31.26 -29.69 29.48
CA ILE A 1123 30.94 -29.87 28.04
C ILE A 1123 29.43 -30.06 27.80
N LYS A 1124 28.78 -30.97 28.53
CA LYS A 1124 27.36 -31.29 28.31
C LYS A 1124 26.41 -30.11 28.57
N ASN A 1125 26.65 -29.33 29.63
CA ASN A 1125 25.77 -28.22 29.98
C ASN A 1125 26.09 -26.95 29.18
N PHE A 1126 27.35 -26.79 28.74
CA PHE A 1126 27.76 -25.69 27.89
C PHE A 1126 26.98 -25.72 26.55
N PHE A 1127 26.95 -26.86 25.86
CA PHE A 1127 26.23 -27.02 24.59
C PHE A 1127 24.71 -27.14 24.71
N LYS A 1128 24.16 -27.21 25.94
CA LYS A 1128 22.71 -27.18 26.15
C LYS A 1128 22.12 -25.78 25.92
N ASP A 1129 22.92 -24.74 26.14
CA ASP A 1129 22.53 -23.35 25.87
C ASP A 1129 22.91 -22.96 24.42
N PRO A 1130 21.92 -22.60 23.57
CA PRO A 1130 22.18 -22.18 22.20
C PRO A 1130 23.14 -20.98 22.10
N TRP A 1131 23.12 -20.07 23.07
CA TRP A 1131 23.99 -18.88 23.05
C TRP A 1131 25.45 -19.22 23.31
N ASN A 1132 25.72 -20.18 24.20
CA ASN A 1132 27.08 -20.66 24.44
C ASN A 1132 27.59 -21.46 23.22
N THR A 1133 26.71 -22.19 22.54
CA THR A 1133 27.03 -22.89 21.29
C THR A 1133 27.39 -21.89 20.18
N PHE A 1134 26.62 -20.81 20.03
CA PHE A 1134 26.94 -19.71 19.12
C PHE A 1134 28.28 -19.04 19.47
N ASP A 1135 28.52 -18.73 20.76
CA ASP A 1135 29.79 -18.18 21.23
C ASP A 1135 30.98 -19.05 20.82
N PHE A 1136 30.87 -20.36 21.01
CA PHE A 1136 31.91 -21.32 20.63
C PHE A 1136 32.17 -21.35 19.12
N VAL A 1137 31.11 -21.34 18.30
CA VAL A 1137 31.23 -21.29 16.83
C VAL A 1137 31.92 -20.00 16.38
N THR A 1138 31.57 -18.84 16.95
CA THR A 1138 32.20 -17.56 16.59
C THR A 1138 33.69 -17.53 16.95
N VAL A 1139 34.08 -18.12 18.08
CA VAL A 1139 35.49 -18.19 18.50
C VAL A 1139 36.28 -19.14 17.61
N ILE A 1140 35.74 -20.32 17.28
CA ILE A 1140 36.40 -21.24 16.34
C ILE A 1140 36.57 -20.58 14.98
N GLY A 1141 35.51 -19.99 14.42
CA GLY A 1141 35.57 -19.31 13.12
C GLY A 1141 36.62 -18.20 13.09
N SER A 1142 36.76 -17.46 14.20
CA SER A 1142 37.79 -16.42 14.35
C SER A 1142 39.22 -16.96 14.46
N ILE A 1143 39.41 -18.14 15.06
CA ILE A 1143 40.73 -18.80 15.12
C ILE A 1143 41.10 -19.32 13.74
N VAL A 1144 40.16 -19.96 13.04
CA VAL A 1144 40.37 -20.42 11.66
C VAL A 1144 40.73 -19.25 10.76
N ASP A 1145 40.04 -18.12 10.87
CA ASP A 1145 40.37 -16.89 10.17
C ASP A 1145 41.81 -16.42 10.45
N ALA A 1146 42.20 -16.31 11.72
CA ALA A 1146 43.56 -15.92 12.10
C ALA A 1146 44.63 -16.86 11.53
N MET A 1147 44.37 -18.19 11.56
CA MET A 1147 45.28 -19.18 11.01
C MET A 1147 45.35 -19.13 9.47
N VAL A 1148 44.22 -18.93 8.79
CA VAL A 1148 44.19 -18.83 7.31
C VAL A 1148 44.91 -17.57 6.84
N VAL A 1149 44.81 -16.46 7.57
CA VAL A 1149 45.55 -15.23 7.23
C VAL A 1149 47.06 -15.39 7.40
N GLU A 1150 47.51 -16.21 8.36
CA GLU A 1150 48.94 -16.39 8.66
C GLU A 1150 49.60 -17.53 7.84
N PHE A 1151 48.84 -18.58 7.50
CA PHE A 1151 49.37 -19.80 6.83
C PHE A 1151 48.77 -20.07 5.43
N GLY A 1152 47.75 -19.34 5.00
CA GLY A 1152 47.03 -19.62 3.76
C GLY A 1152 47.68 -19.00 2.52
N GLU A 1153 48.32 -19.82 1.68
CA GLU A 1153 48.65 -19.43 0.31
C GLU A 1153 47.38 -19.41 -0.57
N ASN A 1154 46.90 -18.22 -0.91
CA ASN A 1154 46.10 -17.77 -2.08
C ASN A 1154 44.99 -18.66 -2.72
N SER A 1155 44.47 -19.70 -2.05
CA SER A 1155 43.55 -20.68 -2.68
C SER A 1155 42.12 -20.72 -2.13
N ILE A 1156 41.82 -20.02 -1.02
CA ILE A 1156 40.46 -19.92 -0.46
C ILE A 1156 40.05 -18.46 -0.40
N ASN A 1157 38.81 -18.14 -0.80
CA ASN A 1157 38.25 -16.80 -0.72
C ASN A 1157 38.12 -16.39 0.77
N VAL A 1158 39.17 -15.76 1.32
CA VAL A 1158 39.38 -15.45 2.75
C VAL A 1158 38.28 -14.54 3.32
N GLY A 1159 37.54 -13.83 2.47
CA GLY A 1159 36.49 -12.89 2.88
C GLY A 1159 35.43 -13.52 3.78
N PHE A 1160 34.97 -14.75 3.51
CA PHE A 1160 33.87 -15.36 4.26
C PHE A 1160 34.20 -15.56 5.75
N LEU A 1161 35.45 -15.91 6.06
CA LEU A 1161 35.88 -16.17 7.44
C LEU A 1161 35.92 -14.89 8.29
N ARG A 1162 36.07 -13.71 7.65
CA ARG A 1162 36.04 -12.41 8.33
C ARG A 1162 34.66 -12.10 8.93
N LEU A 1163 33.58 -12.71 8.42
CA LEU A 1163 32.22 -12.57 8.97
C LEU A 1163 32.13 -12.97 10.45
N PHE A 1164 32.94 -13.94 10.90
CA PHE A 1164 32.92 -14.38 12.29
C PHE A 1164 33.38 -13.30 13.27
N ARG A 1165 34.15 -12.30 12.81
CA ARG A 1165 34.50 -11.11 13.61
C ARG A 1165 33.27 -10.25 13.85
N ALA A 1166 32.52 -9.92 12.79
CA ALA A 1166 31.28 -9.14 12.87
C ALA A 1166 30.16 -9.89 13.63
N ALA A 1167 30.09 -11.22 13.49
CA ALA A 1167 29.10 -12.05 14.18
C ALA A 1167 29.15 -11.94 15.72
N ARG A 1168 30.28 -11.49 16.30
CA ARG A 1168 30.42 -11.23 17.75
C ARG A 1168 29.48 -10.12 18.22
N LEU A 1169 29.17 -9.15 17.36
CA LEU A 1169 28.26 -8.05 17.66
C LEU A 1169 26.86 -8.56 18.04
N ILE A 1170 26.41 -9.65 17.41
CA ILE A 1170 25.11 -10.31 17.67
C ILE A 1170 24.95 -10.68 19.16
N LYS A 1171 26.06 -10.91 19.88
CA LYS A 1171 26.03 -11.20 21.32
C LYS A 1171 25.45 -10.05 22.15
N LEU A 1172 25.49 -8.79 21.69
CA LEU A 1172 24.84 -7.66 22.37
C LEU A 1172 23.32 -7.82 22.47
N LEU A 1173 22.69 -8.49 21.49
CA LEU A 1173 21.25 -8.77 21.50
C LEU A 1173 20.84 -9.67 22.68
N ARG A 1174 21.80 -10.41 23.26
CA ARG A 1174 21.56 -11.22 24.45
C ARG A 1174 21.12 -10.36 25.63
N GLN A 1175 21.58 -9.11 25.79
CA GLN A 1175 21.22 -8.33 26.99
C GLN A 1175 19.88 -7.60 26.91
N GLY A 1176 19.42 -7.25 25.71
CA GLY A 1176 18.13 -6.59 25.51
C GLY A 1176 16.97 -7.55 25.77
N TYR A 1177 16.40 -7.55 26.97
CA TYR A 1177 15.24 -8.40 27.31
C TYR A 1177 14.06 -8.17 26.36
N THR A 1178 13.73 -6.90 26.11
CA THR A 1178 12.63 -6.51 25.20
C THR A 1178 12.92 -6.92 23.75
N ILE A 1179 14.13 -6.61 23.25
CA ILE A 1179 14.57 -6.97 21.89
C ILE A 1179 14.54 -8.50 21.70
N ARG A 1180 14.98 -9.26 22.71
CA ARG A 1180 14.97 -10.72 22.65
C ARG A 1180 13.55 -11.29 22.59
N ILE A 1181 12.63 -10.75 23.38
CA ILE A 1181 11.22 -11.15 23.30
C ILE A 1181 10.70 -10.86 21.91
N LEU A 1182 10.94 -9.65 21.40
CA LEU A 1182 10.46 -9.22 20.10
C LEU A 1182 11.02 -10.08 18.96
N LEU A 1183 12.32 -10.37 18.97
CA LEU A 1183 12.95 -11.27 18.01
C LEU A 1183 12.41 -12.70 18.15
N TRP A 1184 12.23 -13.19 19.37
CA TRP A 1184 11.70 -14.54 19.60
C TRP A 1184 10.24 -14.67 19.15
N THR A 1185 9.38 -13.70 19.47
CA THR A 1185 7.97 -13.71 19.06
C THR A 1185 7.85 -13.69 17.54
N PHE A 1186 8.74 -12.95 16.87
CA PHE A 1186 8.78 -12.94 15.42
C PHE A 1186 9.38 -14.22 14.82
N VAL A 1187 10.46 -14.75 15.36
CA VAL A 1187 11.01 -16.06 14.92
C VAL A 1187 9.99 -17.18 15.12
N GLN A 1188 9.14 -17.08 16.14
CA GLN A 1188 8.04 -18.00 16.33
C GLN A 1188 6.96 -17.86 15.26
N SER A 1189 6.65 -16.65 14.78
CA SER A 1189 5.69 -16.45 13.68
C SER A 1189 6.23 -17.00 12.34
N PHE A 1190 7.55 -16.98 12.12
CA PHE A 1190 8.18 -17.64 10.97
C PHE A 1190 7.90 -19.13 10.84
N LYS A 1191 7.46 -19.82 11.90
CA LYS A 1191 7.09 -21.24 11.81
C LYS A 1191 5.82 -21.48 10.99
N ALA A 1192 4.96 -20.47 10.86
CA ALA A 1192 3.75 -20.52 10.03
C ALA A 1192 3.97 -19.97 8.60
N LEU A 1193 4.95 -19.07 8.43
CA LEU A 1193 5.29 -18.44 7.15
C LEU A 1193 5.90 -19.33 6.04
N PRO A 1194 6.49 -20.54 6.24
CA PRO A 1194 7.20 -21.23 5.16
C PRO A 1194 6.29 -21.59 3.99
N TYR A 1195 5.01 -21.88 4.25
CA TYR A 1195 4.04 -22.17 3.19
C TYR A 1195 3.64 -20.91 2.40
N VAL A 1196 3.58 -19.76 3.05
CA VAL A 1196 3.38 -18.45 2.39
C VAL A 1196 4.59 -18.12 1.52
N CYS A 1197 5.81 -18.25 2.07
CA CYS A 1197 7.04 -18.05 1.32
C CYS A 1197 7.17 -19.02 0.13
N LEU A 1198 6.75 -20.27 0.30
CA LEU A 1198 6.73 -21.26 -0.78
C LEU A 1198 5.73 -20.89 -1.88
N LEU A 1199 4.56 -20.35 -1.52
CA LEU A 1199 3.59 -19.84 -2.49
C LEU A 1199 4.16 -18.64 -3.29
N ILE A 1200 4.84 -17.71 -2.61
CA ILE A 1200 5.52 -16.57 -3.25
C ILE A 1200 6.67 -17.06 -4.14
N ALA A 1201 7.49 -18.01 -3.67
CA ALA A 1201 8.58 -18.60 -4.45
C ALA A 1201 8.06 -19.32 -5.70
N MET A 1202 6.93 -20.01 -5.60
CA MET A 1202 6.27 -20.64 -6.74
C MET A 1202 5.74 -19.61 -7.73
N LEU A 1203 5.20 -18.48 -7.25
CA LEU A 1203 4.81 -17.36 -8.11
C LEU A 1203 6.02 -16.77 -8.85
N PHE A 1204 7.12 -16.48 -8.15
CA PHE A 1204 8.37 -16.02 -8.78
C PHE A 1204 8.91 -17.03 -9.79
N PHE A 1205 8.88 -18.32 -9.46
CA PHE A 1205 9.26 -19.37 -10.38
C PHE A 1205 8.41 -19.32 -11.67
N ILE A 1206 7.09 -19.21 -11.56
CA ILE A 1206 6.19 -19.15 -12.72
C ILE A 1206 6.49 -17.91 -13.58
N TYR A 1207 6.58 -16.73 -12.98
CA TYR A 1207 6.86 -15.49 -13.70
C TYR A 1207 8.27 -15.46 -14.30
N ALA A 1208 9.27 -16.02 -13.62
CA ALA A 1208 10.64 -16.11 -14.14
C ALA A 1208 10.69 -16.97 -15.40
N ILE A 1209 10.02 -18.12 -15.41
CA ILE A 1209 9.96 -18.99 -16.60
C ILE A 1209 9.20 -18.32 -17.74
N ILE A 1210 8.02 -17.73 -17.46
CA ILE A 1210 7.26 -16.98 -18.48
C ILE A 1210 8.14 -15.84 -19.02
N GLY A 1211 8.85 -15.13 -18.16
CA GLY A 1211 9.77 -14.06 -18.54
C GLY A 1211 10.91 -14.55 -19.41
N MET A 1212 11.58 -15.65 -19.05
CA MET A 1212 12.62 -16.28 -19.86
C MET A 1212 12.10 -16.65 -21.26
N GLN A 1213 10.90 -17.23 -21.35
CA GLN A 1213 10.33 -17.68 -22.63
C GLN A 1213 9.81 -16.53 -23.50
N VAL A 1214 9.25 -15.46 -22.90
CA VAL A 1214 8.67 -14.33 -23.63
C VAL A 1214 9.71 -13.26 -23.95
N PHE A 1215 10.62 -12.97 -23.02
CA PHE A 1215 11.55 -11.84 -23.07
C PHE A 1215 13.03 -12.24 -23.21
N GLY A 1216 13.38 -13.54 -23.18
CA GLY A 1216 14.79 -14.00 -23.24
C GLY A 1216 15.54 -13.67 -24.53
N ASN A 1217 14.84 -13.32 -25.61
CA ASN A 1217 15.42 -12.96 -26.91
C ASN A 1217 15.57 -11.44 -27.12
N ILE A 1218 15.32 -10.62 -26.10
CA ILE A 1218 15.55 -9.17 -26.18
C ILE A 1218 17.06 -8.93 -26.26
N LYS A 1219 17.50 -8.19 -27.28
CA LYS A 1219 18.91 -7.84 -27.46
C LYS A 1219 19.32 -6.86 -26.36
N GLU A 1220 20.33 -7.23 -25.58
CA GLU A 1220 20.99 -6.31 -24.65
C GLU A 1220 21.68 -5.20 -25.47
N ILE A 1221 21.25 -3.96 -25.26
CA ILE A 1221 21.92 -2.77 -25.78
C ILE A 1221 22.69 -2.18 -24.59
N PRO A 1222 24.04 -2.18 -24.62
CA PRO A 1222 24.84 -1.57 -23.55
C PRO A 1222 24.47 -0.09 -23.38
N GLY A 1223 24.30 0.37 -22.13
CA GLY A 1223 24.04 1.78 -21.81
C GLY A 1223 22.59 2.28 -21.94
N ARG A 1224 21.58 1.38 -21.93
CA ARG A 1224 20.15 1.76 -22.02
C ARG A 1224 19.24 1.09 -20.98
N ILE A 1225 19.82 0.61 -19.88
CA ILE A 1225 19.09 0.08 -18.70
C ILE A 1225 19.35 1.00 -17.53
#